data_AF-A0A9W3TG81-F1
#
_entry.id   AF-A0A9W3TG81-F1
#
_cell.length_a   1.000
_cell.length_b   1.000
_cell.length_c   1.000
_cell.angle_alpha   90.00
_cell.angle_beta   90.00
_cell.angle_gamma   90.00
#
_symmetry.space_group_name_H-M   'P 1'
#
loop_
_entity.id
_entity.type
_entity.pdbx_description
1 polymer ?
#
loop_
_entity_poly.entity_id
_entity_poly.type
_entity_poly.pdbx_seq_one_letter_code
_entity_poly.pdbx_strand_id
1 'polypeptide(L)'
;MTQYSYSRVSLFNDCPYHFGLRYIDKLTEIPDLTRADNALIIGHALHTGIEHDVETALNEYYNSFPVMNDAIVEESMKLEILIPKVHEFLEENFADCELIHEYKIDKPSYIGFVDLIVQAPDGTCMVVDFKYSNHIKNYMDSAQLHIYRDYLKQDGFNVERLAYLFVPKTSIKQKQEEDLHTFRKRLVQAVEESNLTFVPIEFDEMKTIYFLNNIDEIEKTKDFSKKNKSKNCFACNPRFRPNYLEAIENTKGEIEMILPKNERRERKIDTKPDLWIYADSYTGKSTFVDKVDNVLFLNTDGNTDNTTAPVISIKDEVTKKGRVTSRKLAWDLFLDVVAELEAEENDFEAVSIDLVEDLYEHCRVYVFDKNGWEHESDGSYGKGWSMVTTEFNNAMKRLKALGYQIIYISKEKVEEYTLRGGAKRTTFKPNINDKVANFLSGTVDLTLRAYVDADDKRFLQLAKKQNVFGGGRYDFQLDTIPLDMEAFIEELTAAQGDTASKTETPKRERKKKEKPQDEENVAKKIMYFQHEGSEDFVVVKKGESLDFLEDDIFDERTKKDYEKWLAENEEESADDEPEEKPKRERRSRKAKEESEEPAVEEKPKRQRRQRKPVEDNTPPGEADGNASTEEEAPKRRTRRKRGE
;
A
#
# COMPACT_ATOMS: atom_id res chain seq x y z
N MET A 1 18.30 3.08 24.95
CA MET A 1 17.07 3.30 25.73
C MET A 1 17.41 3.03 27.19
N THR A 2 17.15 3.96 28.10
CA THR A 2 17.75 3.97 29.45
C THR A 2 16.82 3.58 30.60
N GLN A 3 15.53 3.32 30.36
CA GLN A 3 14.55 3.03 31.42
C GLN A 3 13.96 1.61 31.31
N TYR A 4 13.96 0.86 32.42
CA TYR A 4 13.47 -0.52 32.51
C TYR A 4 12.17 -0.62 33.32
N SER A 5 11.35 -1.64 33.05
CA SER A 5 10.19 -2.01 33.86
C SER A 5 10.33 -3.47 34.31
N TYR A 6 9.59 -3.86 35.35
CA TYR A 6 9.55 -5.26 35.78
C TYR A 6 9.18 -6.22 34.63
N SER A 7 8.11 -5.89 33.89
CA SER A 7 7.64 -6.67 32.74
C SER A 7 8.69 -6.78 31.63
N ARG A 8 9.46 -5.71 31.38
CA ARG A 8 10.53 -5.70 30.37
C ARG A 8 11.69 -6.62 30.75
N VAL A 9 12.11 -6.61 32.00
CA VAL A 9 13.20 -7.49 32.48
C VAL A 9 12.73 -8.94 32.59
N SER A 10 11.50 -9.16 33.06
CA SER A 10 10.89 -10.50 33.06
C SER A 10 10.86 -11.09 31.66
N LEU A 11 10.49 -10.30 30.64
CA LEU A 11 10.47 -10.77 29.26
C LEU A 11 11.85 -11.24 28.78
N PHE A 12 12.92 -10.53 29.15
CA PHE A 12 14.28 -10.96 28.82
C PHE A 12 14.63 -12.30 29.48
N ASN A 13 14.35 -12.43 30.78
CA ASN A 13 14.61 -13.67 31.52
C ASN A 13 13.84 -14.85 30.95
N ASP A 14 12.59 -14.61 30.53
CA ASP A 14 11.71 -15.62 29.97
C ASP A 14 12.11 -15.98 28.54
N CYS A 15 12.37 -15.00 27.68
CA CYS A 15 12.68 -15.19 26.26
C CYS A 15 13.52 -14.02 25.70
N PRO A 16 14.86 -14.13 25.71
CA PRO A 16 15.75 -13.12 25.14
C PRO A 16 15.42 -12.80 23.68
N TYR A 17 14.98 -13.79 22.89
CA TYR A 17 14.56 -13.60 21.51
C TYR A 17 13.35 -12.68 21.35
N HIS A 18 12.30 -12.87 22.16
CA HIS A 18 11.15 -11.98 22.10
C HIS A 18 11.51 -10.58 22.61
N PHE A 19 12.33 -10.49 23.65
CA PHE A 19 12.88 -9.21 24.09
C PHE A 19 13.61 -8.48 22.94
N GLY A 20 14.46 -9.19 22.18
CA GLY A 20 15.14 -8.67 21.00
C GLY A 20 14.16 -8.07 19.99
N LEU A 21 13.18 -8.86 19.55
CA LEU A 21 12.20 -8.42 18.55
C LEU A 21 11.38 -7.21 19.03
N ARG A 22 10.95 -7.19 20.30
CA ARG A 22 10.10 -6.12 20.85
C ARG A 22 10.86 -4.84 21.19
N TYR A 23 12.01 -4.94 21.84
CA TYR A 23 12.69 -3.78 22.43
C TYR A 23 13.96 -3.36 21.68
N ILE A 24 14.59 -4.25 20.91
CA ILE A 24 15.76 -3.95 20.08
C ILE A 24 15.31 -3.64 18.66
N ASP A 25 14.60 -4.57 18.02
CA ASP A 25 14.11 -4.40 16.64
C ASP A 25 12.82 -3.57 16.56
N LYS A 26 12.14 -3.36 17.70
CA LYS A 26 10.93 -2.52 17.84
C LYS A 26 9.76 -2.96 16.96
N LEU A 27 9.62 -4.26 16.73
CA LEU A 27 8.50 -4.79 15.96
C LEU A 27 7.18 -4.62 16.72
N THR A 28 6.11 -4.31 15.98
CA THR A 28 4.77 -4.12 16.56
C THR A 28 4.10 -5.48 16.79
N GLU A 29 3.85 -5.81 18.06
CA GLU A 29 3.07 -6.99 18.44
C GLU A 29 1.59 -6.79 18.13
N ILE A 30 0.96 -7.78 17.49
CA ILE A 30 -0.47 -7.84 17.28
C ILE A 30 -1.11 -8.45 18.53
N PRO A 31 -1.95 -7.72 19.27
CA PRO A 31 -2.65 -8.28 20.42
C PRO A 31 -3.61 -9.38 19.97
N ASP A 32 -3.78 -10.41 20.81
CA ASP A 32 -4.80 -11.43 20.59
C ASP A 32 -6.18 -10.90 21.00
N LEU A 33 -6.87 -10.29 20.02
CA LEU A 33 -8.24 -9.78 20.18
C LEU A 33 -9.31 -10.84 19.90
N THR A 34 -8.93 -12.10 19.66
CA THR A 34 -9.90 -13.17 19.35
C THR A 34 -10.50 -13.81 20.60
N ARG A 35 -9.88 -13.58 21.76
CA ARG A 35 -10.26 -14.17 23.03
C ARG A 35 -10.84 -13.12 23.96
N ALA A 36 -12.11 -13.29 24.31
CA ALA A 36 -12.76 -12.49 25.35
C ALA A 36 -11.99 -12.57 26.69
N ASP A 37 -11.45 -13.74 27.01
CA ASP A 37 -10.76 -14.03 28.26
C ASP A 37 -9.27 -13.63 28.30
N ASN A 38 -8.83 -12.76 27.38
CA ASN A 38 -7.46 -12.27 27.30
C ASN A 38 -7.06 -11.60 28.63
N ALA A 39 -6.02 -12.15 29.26
CA ALA A 39 -5.62 -11.75 30.62
C ALA A 39 -5.14 -10.30 30.72
N LEU A 40 -4.54 -9.74 29.66
CA LEU A 40 -4.10 -8.35 29.66
C LEU A 40 -5.28 -7.39 29.55
N ILE A 41 -6.24 -7.69 28.65
CA ILE A 41 -7.41 -6.84 28.42
C ILE A 41 -8.32 -6.86 29.66
N ILE A 42 -8.65 -8.05 30.18
CA ILE A 42 -9.48 -8.16 31.39
C ILE A 42 -8.77 -7.58 32.61
N GLY A 43 -7.47 -7.85 32.74
CA GLY A 43 -6.66 -7.30 33.83
C GLY A 43 -6.77 -5.78 33.82
N HIS A 44 -6.44 -5.14 32.70
CA HIS A 44 -6.51 -3.68 32.57
C HIS A 44 -7.89 -3.12 32.92
N ALA A 45 -8.96 -3.67 32.34
CA ALA A 45 -10.33 -3.23 32.64
C ALA A 45 -10.68 -3.38 34.13
N LEU A 46 -10.23 -4.46 34.78
CA LEU A 46 -10.41 -4.66 36.22
C LEU A 46 -9.67 -3.58 37.03
N HIS A 47 -8.40 -3.28 36.72
CA HIS A 47 -7.65 -2.22 37.40
C HIS A 47 -8.33 -0.87 37.25
N THR A 48 -8.70 -0.50 36.01
CA THR A 48 -9.44 0.74 35.72
C THR A 48 -10.74 0.83 36.52
N GLY A 49 -11.47 -0.28 36.66
CA GLY A 49 -12.72 -0.31 37.43
C GLY A 49 -12.55 -0.20 38.93
N ILE A 50 -11.44 -0.72 39.46
CA ILE A 50 -11.07 -0.57 40.86
C ILE A 50 -10.61 0.86 41.15
N GLU A 51 -9.98 1.54 40.19
CA GLU A 51 -9.57 2.95 40.35
C GLU A 51 -10.75 3.92 40.20
N HIS A 52 -11.62 3.69 39.22
CA HIS A 52 -12.69 4.61 38.85
C HIS A 52 -14.05 4.03 39.22
N ASP A 53 -14.63 3.22 38.32
CA ASP A 53 -15.97 2.67 38.44
C ASP A 53 -16.21 1.56 37.40
N VAL A 54 -17.30 0.81 37.58
CA VAL A 54 -17.70 -0.29 36.70
C VAL A 54 -17.95 0.17 35.27
N GLU A 55 -18.61 1.31 35.06
CA GLU A 55 -18.97 1.80 33.72
C GLU A 55 -17.71 2.11 32.90
N THR A 56 -16.73 2.77 33.51
CA THR A 56 -15.43 3.06 32.88
C THR A 56 -14.69 1.78 32.50
N ALA A 57 -14.65 0.78 33.38
CA ALA A 57 -14.05 -0.52 33.09
C ALA A 57 -14.70 -1.24 31.91
N LEU A 58 -16.03 -1.26 31.86
CA LEU A 58 -16.78 -1.90 30.79
C LEU A 58 -16.57 -1.20 29.45
N ASN A 59 -16.60 0.13 29.44
CA ASN A 59 -16.34 0.92 28.24
C ASN A 59 -14.94 0.59 27.68
N GLU A 60 -13.92 0.55 28.53
CA GLU A 60 -12.56 0.20 28.11
C GLU A 60 -12.44 -1.26 27.63
N TYR A 61 -13.07 -2.18 28.34
CA TYR A 61 -13.11 -3.59 27.96
C TYR A 61 -13.75 -3.79 26.58
N TYR A 62 -14.91 -3.19 26.33
CA TYR A 62 -15.58 -3.30 25.04
C TYR A 62 -14.81 -2.62 23.90
N ASN A 63 -14.22 -1.44 24.17
CA ASN A 63 -13.42 -0.71 23.18
C ASN A 63 -12.13 -1.45 22.78
N SER A 64 -11.71 -2.46 23.55
CA SER A 64 -10.57 -3.31 23.21
C SER A 64 -10.86 -4.29 22.07
N PHE A 65 -12.14 -4.53 21.72
CA PHE A 65 -12.52 -5.50 20.70
C PHE A 65 -13.17 -4.83 19.48
N PRO A 66 -12.77 -5.20 18.24
CA PRO A 66 -13.35 -4.64 17.03
C PRO A 66 -14.76 -5.20 16.74
N VAL A 67 -15.08 -6.38 17.26
CA VAL A 67 -16.35 -7.08 17.03
C VAL A 67 -16.81 -7.73 18.33
N MET A 68 -18.05 -7.43 18.71
CA MET A 68 -18.71 -7.97 19.90
C MET A 68 -19.22 -9.39 19.68
N ASN A 69 -19.15 -10.23 20.71
CA ASN A 69 -19.71 -11.58 20.74
C ASN A 69 -20.20 -11.94 22.16
N ASP A 70 -20.89 -13.07 22.29
CA ASP A 70 -21.47 -13.49 23.57
C ASP A 70 -20.43 -13.73 24.66
N ALA A 71 -19.24 -14.25 24.32
CA ALA A 71 -18.17 -14.48 25.28
C ALA A 71 -17.62 -13.17 25.86
N ILE A 72 -17.54 -12.10 25.05
CA ILE A 72 -17.14 -10.76 25.52
C ILE A 72 -18.20 -10.23 26.50
N VAL A 73 -19.49 -10.37 26.16
CA VAL A 73 -20.59 -9.98 27.06
C VAL A 73 -20.59 -10.80 28.35
N GLU A 74 -20.19 -12.07 28.30
CA GLU A 74 -20.10 -12.92 29.48
C GLU A 74 -18.95 -12.52 30.41
N GLU A 75 -17.80 -12.09 29.88
CA GLU A 75 -16.69 -11.60 30.71
C GLU A 75 -17.00 -10.23 31.32
N SER A 76 -17.70 -9.33 30.61
CA SER A 76 -18.12 -8.05 31.17
C SER A 76 -19.11 -8.22 32.33
N MET A 77 -20.05 -9.16 32.24
CA MET A 77 -20.93 -9.52 33.36
C MET A 77 -20.16 -9.95 34.62
N LYS A 78 -18.98 -10.56 34.46
CA LYS A 78 -18.14 -10.89 35.63
C LYS A 78 -17.51 -9.64 36.22
N LEU A 79 -17.01 -8.72 35.40
CA LEU A 79 -16.43 -7.47 35.86
C LEU A 79 -17.45 -6.63 36.63
N GLU A 80 -18.70 -6.57 36.15
CA GLU A 80 -19.82 -5.89 36.83
C GLU A 80 -20.04 -6.35 38.28
N ILE A 81 -19.77 -7.63 38.57
CA ILE A 81 -19.95 -8.21 39.90
C ILE A 81 -18.66 -8.12 40.72
N LEU A 82 -17.51 -8.35 40.09
CA LEU A 82 -16.23 -8.46 40.78
C LEU A 82 -15.66 -7.11 41.21
N ILE A 83 -15.83 -6.05 40.41
CA ILE A 83 -15.33 -4.72 40.75
C ILE A 83 -16.01 -4.19 42.04
N PRO A 84 -17.35 -4.21 42.18
CA PRO A 84 -18.00 -3.81 43.43
C PRO A 84 -17.55 -4.62 44.65
N LYS A 85 -17.32 -5.93 44.48
CA LYS A 85 -16.79 -6.77 45.57
C LYS A 85 -15.40 -6.34 46.03
N VAL A 86 -14.55 -5.89 45.10
CA VAL A 86 -13.22 -5.36 45.46
C VAL A 86 -13.38 -4.03 46.21
N HIS A 87 -14.25 -3.14 45.75
CA HIS A 87 -14.57 -1.90 46.46
C HIS A 87 -15.06 -2.15 47.88
N GLU A 88 -16.04 -3.05 48.04
CA GLU A 88 -16.57 -3.45 49.37
C GLU A 88 -15.46 -4.01 50.26
N PHE A 89 -14.58 -4.88 49.72
CA PHE A 89 -13.44 -5.40 50.46
C PHE A 89 -12.49 -4.28 50.92
N LEU A 90 -12.18 -3.32 50.04
CA LEU A 90 -11.29 -2.20 50.38
C LEU A 90 -11.91 -1.28 51.44
N GLU A 91 -13.21 -0.98 51.32
CA GLU A 91 -13.95 -0.20 52.30
C GLU A 91 -13.98 -0.89 53.67
N GLU A 92 -14.30 -2.19 53.73
CA GLU A 92 -14.39 -2.93 55.00
C GLU A 92 -13.04 -3.09 55.71
N ASN A 93 -11.96 -3.29 54.95
CA ASN A 93 -10.64 -3.60 55.51
C ASN A 93 -9.76 -2.36 55.70
N PHE A 94 -10.01 -1.28 54.97
CA PHE A 94 -9.15 -0.09 54.92
C PHE A 94 -9.91 1.24 55.03
N ALA A 95 -11.12 1.27 55.61
CA ALA A 95 -11.95 2.47 55.77
C ALA A 95 -11.20 3.71 56.30
N ASP A 96 -10.29 3.52 57.26
CA ASP A 96 -9.54 4.62 57.90
C ASP A 96 -8.20 4.94 57.22
N CYS A 97 -7.91 4.31 56.07
CA CYS A 97 -6.66 4.50 55.33
C CYS A 97 -6.87 5.37 54.09
N GLU A 98 -5.84 6.10 53.69
CA GLU A 98 -5.79 6.77 52.40
C GLU A 98 -5.41 5.75 51.31
N LEU A 99 -6.22 5.67 50.25
CA LEU A 99 -6.03 4.76 49.12
C LEU A 99 -5.48 5.56 47.93
N ILE A 100 -4.23 5.29 47.55
CA ILE A 100 -3.55 5.94 46.43
C ILE A 100 -3.44 4.92 45.29
N HIS A 101 -4.24 5.10 44.25
CA HIS A 101 -4.28 4.23 43.09
C HIS A 101 -3.28 4.67 42.00
N GLU A 102 -2.83 3.72 41.18
CA GLU A 102 -2.01 3.94 39.97
C GLU A 102 -0.79 4.87 40.19
N TYR A 103 -0.07 4.66 41.30
CA TYR A 103 1.09 5.48 41.62
C TYR A 103 2.25 5.18 40.65
N LYS A 104 2.64 6.19 39.87
CA LYS A 104 3.76 6.08 38.93
C LYS A 104 5.10 6.29 39.62
N ILE A 105 5.92 5.24 39.61
CA ILE A 105 7.36 5.33 39.93
C ILE A 105 8.10 5.75 38.65
N ASP A 106 8.74 6.92 38.67
CA ASP A 106 9.51 7.45 37.54
C ASP A 106 10.94 7.79 37.96
N LYS A 107 11.86 6.87 37.70
CA LYS A 107 13.29 7.00 37.99
C LYS A 107 14.10 6.92 36.69
N PRO A 108 15.31 7.51 36.62
CA PRO A 108 16.11 7.51 35.39
C PRO A 108 16.33 6.12 34.77
N SER A 109 16.45 5.08 35.60
CA SER A 109 16.66 3.69 35.19
C SER A 109 15.43 2.79 35.30
N TYR A 110 14.34 3.25 35.93
CA TYR A 110 13.17 2.41 36.22
C TYR A 110 11.84 3.15 36.05
N ILE A 111 10.86 2.48 35.46
CA ILE A 111 9.46 2.91 35.39
C ILE A 111 8.55 1.77 35.85
N GLY A 112 7.59 2.10 36.71
CA GLY A 112 6.60 1.16 37.21
C GLY A 112 5.31 1.87 37.62
N PHE A 113 4.23 1.12 37.64
CA PHE A 113 2.91 1.57 38.06
C PHE A 113 2.45 0.66 39.19
N VAL A 114 2.17 1.25 40.34
CA VAL A 114 1.75 0.54 41.55
C VAL A 114 0.24 0.63 41.65
N ASP A 115 -0.45 -0.51 41.64
CA ASP A 115 -1.90 -0.54 41.57
C ASP A 115 -2.57 0.19 42.76
N LEU A 116 -2.13 -0.12 43.98
CA LEU A 116 -2.66 0.50 45.20
C LEU A 116 -1.58 0.64 46.29
N ILE A 117 -1.48 1.84 46.86
CA ILE A 117 -0.80 2.11 48.12
C ILE A 117 -1.86 2.45 49.16
N VAL A 118 -1.92 1.64 50.22
CA VAL A 118 -2.78 1.88 51.39
C VAL A 118 -1.93 2.55 52.46
N GLN A 119 -2.24 3.80 52.79
CA GLN A 119 -1.54 4.57 53.82
C GLN A 119 -2.40 4.67 55.09
N ALA A 120 -1.91 4.10 56.17
CA ALA A 120 -2.57 4.18 57.47
C ALA A 120 -2.34 5.56 58.13
N PRO A 121 -3.19 5.97 59.09
CA PRO A 121 -3.07 7.26 59.78
C PRO A 121 -1.74 7.48 60.52
N ASP A 122 -1.05 6.39 60.89
CA ASP A 122 0.27 6.44 61.53
C ASP A 122 1.43 6.64 60.53
N GLY A 123 1.11 6.76 59.24
CA GLY A 123 2.06 6.95 58.14
C GLY A 123 2.65 5.65 57.59
N THR A 124 2.32 4.48 58.16
CA THR A 124 2.74 3.19 57.61
C THR A 124 1.99 2.88 56.32
N CYS A 125 2.70 2.34 55.33
CA CYS A 125 2.15 2.06 54.02
C CYS A 125 2.17 0.55 53.73
N MET A 126 1.15 0.09 53.00
CA MET A 126 1.07 -1.24 52.42
C MET A 126 0.86 -1.13 50.92
N VAL A 127 1.60 -1.92 50.14
CA VAL A 127 1.36 -2.02 48.70
C VAL A 127 0.51 -3.25 48.42
N VAL A 128 -0.56 -3.04 47.67
CA VAL A 128 -1.47 -4.10 47.21
C VAL A 128 -1.46 -4.12 45.69
N ASP A 129 -1.20 -5.28 45.12
CA ASP A 129 -1.30 -5.52 43.67
C ASP A 129 -2.49 -6.45 43.38
N PHE A 130 -3.31 -6.08 42.41
CA PHE A 130 -4.53 -6.82 42.05
C PHE A 130 -4.22 -7.86 40.99
N LYS A 131 -4.63 -9.12 41.21
CA LYS A 131 -4.42 -10.20 40.26
C LYS A 131 -5.72 -10.91 39.90
N TYR A 132 -6.11 -10.85 38.63
CA TYR A 132 -7.21 -11.65 38.08
C TYR A 132 -6.76 -13.08 37.75
N SER A 133 -6.67 -13.95 38.76
CA SER A 133 -6.11 -15.30 38.60
C SER A 133 -6.51 -16.27 39.70
N ASN A 134 -6.62 -17.55 39.35
CA ASN A 134 -6.78 -18.64 40.33
C ASN A 134 -5.43 -19.29 40.73
N HIS A 135 -4.32 -18.91 40.10
CA HIS A 135 -3.01 -19.56 40.26
C HIS A 135 -2.09 -18.80 41.21
N ILE A 136 -2.44 -18.73 42.50
CA ILE A 136 -1.73 -17.95 43.53
C ILE A 136 -0.23 -18.26 43.58
N LYS A 137 0.16 -19.54 43.53
CA LYS A 137 1.56 -19.98 43.67
C LYS A 137 2.51 -19.34 42.68
N ASN A 138 2.06 -19.05 41.45
CA ASN A 138 2.93 -18.48 40.41
C ASN A 138 3.35 -17.05 40.73
N TYR A 139 2.58 -16.33 41.54
CA TYR A 139 2.84 -14.94 41.89
C TYR A 139 3.66 -14.78 43.16
N MET A 140 3.70 -15.81 44.02
CA MET A 140 4.47 -15.78 45.27
C MET A 140 5.98 -15.65 45.02
N ASP A 141 6.46 -16.12 43.85
CA ASP A 141 7.86 -16.01 43.45
C ASP A 141 8.17 -14.71 42.67
N SER A 142 7.16 -13.88 42.38
CA SER A 142 7.33 -12.64 41.62
C SER A 142 8.15 -11.60 42.39
N ALA A 143 9.08 -10.93 41.72
CA ALA A 143 9.89 -9.87 42.32
C ALA A 143 9.21 -8.49 42.29
N GLN A 144 8.07 -8.34 41.61
CA GLN A 144 7.44 -7.04 41.30
C GLN A 144 7.21 -6.16 42.53
N LEU A 145 6.50 -6.69 43.54
CA LEU A 145 6.16 -5.94 44.76
C LEU A 145 7.39 -5.58 45.61
N HIS A 146 8.42 -6.42 45.59
CA HIS A 146 9.69 -6.16 46.29
C HIS A 146 10.40 -4.96 45.69
N ILE A 147 10.44 -4.88 44.36
CA ILE A 147 11.04 -3.76 43.62
C ILE A 147 10.26 -2.47 43.88
N TYR A 148 8.92 -2.52 43.85
CA TYR A 148 8.08 -1.36 44.18
C TYR A 148 8.37 -0.82 45.57
N ARG A 149 8.47 -1.69 46.57
CA ARG A 149 8.77 -1.28 47.94
C ARG A 149 10.04 -0.42 48.03
N ASP A 150 11.13 -0.87 47.41
CA ASP A 150 12.43 -0.21 47.53
C ASP A 150 12.46 1.15 46.82
N TYR A 151 11.75 1.29 45.70
CA TYR A 151 11.61 2.58 45.02
C TYR A 151 10.64 3.53 45.76
N LEU A 152 9.52 3.03 46.28
CA LEU A 152 8.56 3.83 47.05
C LEU A 152 9.18 4.37 48.35
N LYS A 153 10.06 3.61 49.00
CA LYS A 153 10.82 4.10 50.16
C LYS A 153 11.71 5.29 49.80
N GLN A 154 12.25 5.34 48.57
CA GLN A 154 13.02 6.50 48.09
C GLN A 154 12.12 7.70 47.76
N ASP A 155 10.86 7.46 47.41
CA ASP A 155 9.83 8.48 47.20
C ASP A 155 9.21 9.01 48.51
N GLY A 156 9.60 8.44 49.65
CA GLY A 156 9.20 8.90 50.98
C GLY A 156 8.06 8.08 51.63
N PHE A 157 7.59 7.02 50.99
CA PHE A 157 6.57 6.14 51.58
C PHE A 157 7.19 5.15 52.57
N ASN A 158 6.59 5.01 53.75
CA ASN A 158 7.03 4.05 54.75
C ASN A 158 6.40 2.66 54.51
N VAL A 159 6.79 2.00 53.43
CA VAL A 159 6.20 0.71 53.03
C VAL A 159 6.70 -0.45 53.90
N GLU A 160 5.82 -0.98 54.73
CA GLU A 160 6.13 -2.06 55.69
C GLU A 160 5.47 -3.39 55.35
N ARG A 161 4.41 -3.38 54.54
CA ARG A 161 3.67 -4.59 54.15
C ARG A 161 3.46 -4.65 52.63
N LEU A 162 3.48 -5.86 52.09
CA LEU A 162 3.21 -6.16 50.70
C LEU A 162 2.12 -7.23 50.64
N ALA A 163 1.18 -7.11 49.70
CA ALA A 163 0.14 -8.11 49.52
C ALA A 163 -0.34 -8.19 48.07
N TYR A 164 -0.88 -9.35 47.70
CA TYR A 164 -1.71 -9.50 46.52
C TYR A 164 -3.18 -9.62 46.94
N LEU A 165 -4.06 -8.99 46.16
CA LEU A 165 -5.50 -9.28 46.22
C LEU A 165 -5.89 -10.04 44.94
N PHE A 166 -6.20 -11.32 45.11
CA PHE A 166 -6.62 -12.19 44.01
C PHE A 166 -8.12 -12.09 43.79
N VAL A 167 -8.47 -11.67 42.58
CA VAL A 167 -9.84 -11.69 42.05
C VAL A 167 -10.02 -13.01 41.29
N PRO A 168 -11.01 -13.84 41.66
CA PRO A 168 -11.15 -15.20 41.12
C PRO A 168 -11.59 -15.19 39.65
N LYS A 169 -11.02 -16.10 38.85
CA LYS A 169 -11.40 -16.31 37.46
C LYS A 169 -12.44 -17.43 37.35
N THR A 170 -13.71 -17.08 37.28
CA THR A 170 -14.82 -18.04 37.12
C THR A 170 -14.85 -18.57 35.68
N SER A 171 -14.63 -19.89 35.52
CA SER A 171 -14.62 -20.57 34.22
C SER A 171 -15.65 -21.72 34.20
N ILE A 172 -16.90 -21.37 33.91
CA ILE A 172 -17.95 -22.34 33.64
C ILE A 172 -18.23 -22.36 32.12
N LYS A 173 -18.64 -23.51 31.60
CA LYS A 173 -19.01 -23.66 30.19
C LYS A 173 -20.52 -23.79 30.05
N GLN A 174 -21.07 -23.27 28.95
CA GLN A 174 -22.46 -23.51 28.57
C GLN A 174 -22.67 -25.00 28.28
N LYS A 175 -23.76 -25.58 28.80
CA LYS A 175 -24.13 -26.99 28.51
C LYS A 175 -24.80 -27.09 27.14
N GLN A 176 -24.77 -28.27 26.52
CA GLN A 176 -25.36 -28.49 25.19
C GLN A 176 -26.87 -28.22 25.12
N GLU A 177 -27.60 -28.50 26.20
CA GLU A 177 -29.07 -28.33 26.28
C GLU A 177 -29.49 -27.02 26.98
N GLU A 178 -28.54 -26.15 27.33
CA GLU A 178 -28.78 -24.92 28.08
C GLU A 178 -28.87 -23.73 27.11
N ASP A 179 -29.95 -22.95 27.19
CA ASP A 179 -30.05 -21.71 26.44
C ASP A 179 -29.12 -20.63 27.02
N LEU A 180 -28.84 -19.59 26.23
CA LEU A 180 -27.89 -18.54 26.59
C LEU A 180 -28.33 -17.77 27.86
N HIS A 181 -29.63 -17.57 28.05
CA HIS A 181 -30.18 -16.86 29.20
C HIS A 181 -29.99 -17.63 30.50
N THR A 182 -30.26 -18.93 30.49
CA THR A 182 -30.06 -19.82 31.64
C THR A 182 -28.58 -19.93 31.97
N PHE A 183 -27.72 -20.00 30.95
CA PHE A 183 -26.27 -19.99 31.15
C PHE A 183 -25.78 -18.71 31.83
N ARG A 184 -26.20 -17.53 31.34
CA ARG A 184 -25.81 -16.24 31.93
C ARG A 184 -26.27 -16.09 33.37
N LYS A 185 -27.49 -16.55 33.71
CA LYS A 185 -27.94 -16.57 35.11
C LYS A 185 -27.06 -17.42 36.02
N ARG A 186 -26.68 -18.62 35.54
CA ARG A 186 -25.77 -19.51 36.27
C ARG A 186 -24.36 -18.93 36.39
N LEU A 187 -23.91 -18.18 35.37
CA LEU A 187 -22.64 -17.47 35.39
C LEU A 187 -22.62 -16.40 36.47
N VAL A 188 -23.63 -15.54 36.50
CA VAL A 188 -23.80 -14.49 37.52
C VAL A 188 -23.78 -15.10 38.91
N GLN A 189 -24.61 -16.12 39.16
CA GLN A 189 -24.65 -16.79 40.46
C GLN A 189 -23.29 -17.38 40.88
N ALA A 190 -22.57 -18.03 39.96
CA ALA A 190 -21.26 -18.60 40.25
C ALA A 190 -20.20 -17.53 40.57
N VAL A 191 -20.30 -16.33 39.98
CA VAL A 191 -19.40 -15.20 40.26
C VAL A 191 -19.78 -14.54 41.58
N GLU A 192 -21.07 -14.42 41.89
CA GLU A 192 -21.59 -13.95 43.19
C GLU A 192 -21.16 -14.85 44.35
N GLU A 193 -21.09 -16.17 44.15
CA GLU A 193 -20.60 -17.12 45.17
C GLU A 193 -19.06 -17.14 45.30
N SER A 194 -18.33 -16.51 44.38
CA SER A 194 -16.87 -16.47 44.40
C SER A 194 -16.32 -15.42 45.39
N ASN A 195 -15.21 -15.75 46.05
CA ASN A 195 -14.58 -14.91 47.08
C ASN A 195 -13.21 -14.39 46.65
N LEU A 196 -12.91 -13.17 47.06
CA LEU A 196 -11.57 -12.59 46.93
C LEU A 196 -10.59 -13.29 47.88
N THR A 197 -9.32 -13.36 47.49
CA THR A 197 -8.27 -13.94 48.34
C THR A 197 -7.17 -12.91 48.56
N PHE A 198 -7.02 -12.43 49.80
CA PHE A 198 -5.95 -11.53 50.21
C PHE A 198 -4.75 -12.32 50.72
N VAL A 199 -3.57 -12.09 50.15
CA VAL A 199 -2.35 -12.85 50.48
C VAL A 199 -1.21 -11.88 50.81
N PRO A 200 -0.78 -11.79 52.08
CA PRO A 200 0.39 -11.00 52.46
C PRO A 200 1.68 -11.69 52.01
N ILE A 201 2.72 -10.90 51.76
CA ILE A 201 4.03 -11.35 51.29
C ILE A 201 5.11 -10.81 52.21
N GLU A 202 6.03 -11.69 52.59
CA GLU A 202 7.25 -11.32 53.30
C GLU A 202 8.26 -10.74 52.32
N PHE A 203 8.84 -9.60 52.67
CA PHE A 203 9.84 -8.98 51.80
C PHE A 203 11.15 -9.78 51.75
N ASP A 204 11.62 -10.03 50.54
CA ASP A 204 12.93 -10.57 50.20
C ASP A 204 13.78 -9.55 49.42
N GLU A 205 14.91 -9.13 49.99
CA GLU A 205 15.86 -8.19 49.39
C GLU A 205 16.57 -8.76 48.17
N MET A 206 16.75 -10.09 48.13
CA MET A 206 17.45 -10.74 47.03
C MET A 206 16.69 -10.58 45.72
N LYS A 207 15.35 -10.45 45.75
CA LYS A 207 14.53 -10.20 44.56
C LYS A 207 14.91 -8.89 43.87
N THR A 208 15.15 -7.82 44.63
CA THR A 208 15.59 -6.53 44.08
C THR A 208 17.01 -6.64 43.54
N ILE A 209 17.92 -7.31 44.27
CA ILE A 209 19.30 -7.50 43.82
C ILE A 209 19.35 -8.28 42.50
N TYR A 210 18.59 -9.37 42.38
CA TYR A 210 18.50 -10.15 41.13
C TYR A 210 17.93 -9.33 39.98
N PHE A 211 16.93 -8.48 40.24
CA PHE A 211 16.39 -7.59 39.22
C PHE A 211 17.45 -6.62 38.67
N LEU A 212 18.25 -5.99 39.53
CA LEU A 212 19.34 -5.10 39.12
C LEU A 212 20.44 -5.84 38.34
N ASN A 213 20.78 -7.07 38.76
CA ASN A 213 21.74 -7.90 38.03
C ASN A 213 21.24 -8.29 36.63
N ASN A 214 19.94 -8.58 36.49
CA ASN A 214 19.35 -8.88 35.18
C ASN A 214 19.37 -7.66 34.25
N ILE A 215 19.21 -6.44 34.77
CA ILE A 215 19.37 -5.22 33.98
C ILE A 215 20.81 -5.12 33.43
N ASP A 216 21.81 -5.31 34.29
CA ASP A 216 23.22 -5.31 33.88
C ASP A 216 23.52 -6.42 32.84
N GLU A 217 22.90 -7.59 32.97
CA GLU A 217 22.98 -8.67 31.97
C GLU A 217 22.37 -8.25 30.62
N ILE A 218 21.19 -7.61 30.63
CA ILE A 218 20.55 -7.08 29.41
C ILE A 218 21.47 -6.09 28.71
N GLU A 219 22.08 -5.16 29.45
CA GLU A 219 22.96 -4.12 28.88
C GLU A 219 24.24 -4.69 28.26
N LYS A 220 24.73 -5.81 28.79
CA LYS A 220 25.90 -6.52 28.27
C LYS A 220 25.55 -7.47 27.12
N THR A 221 24.28 -7.81 26.94
CA THR A 221 23.85 -8.78 25.93
C THR A 221 23.83 -8.17 24.54
N LYS A 222 24.55 -8.82 23.61
CA LYS A 222 24.58 -8.46 22.18
C LYS A 222 23.83 -9.45 21.30
N ASP A 223 23.60 -10.66 21.80
CA ASP A 223 22.93 -11.73 21.06
C ASP A 223 21.63 -12.12 21.77
N PHE A 224 20.52 -11.90 21.06
CA PHE A 224 19.17 -12.20 21.50
C PHE A 224 18.63 -13.48 20.84
N SER A 225 19.43 -14.27 20.15
CA SER A 225 18.97 -15.47 19.41
C SER A 225 18.35 -16.57 20.30
N LYS A 226 18.58 -16.53 21.61
CA LYS A 226 18.11 -17.55 22.56
C LYS A 226 16.59 -17.50 22.75
N LYS A 227 15.92 -18.58 22.34
CA LYS A 227 14.49 -18.82 22.59
C LYS A 227 14.28 -19.60 23.90
N ASN A 228 13.12 -19.41 24.53
CA ASN A 228 12.75 -20.17 25.73
C ASN A 228 12.70 -21.69 25.44
N LYS A 229 13.30 -22.50 26.31
CA LYS A 229 13.37 -23.96 26.20
C LYS A 229 12.01 -24.66 26.23
N SER A 230 11.02 -24.06 26.90
CA SER A 230 9.69 -24.66 27.06
C SER A 230 8.88 -24.74 25.77
N LYS A 231 9.21 -23.94 24.74
CA LYS A 231 8.44 -23.74 23.48
C LYS A 231 6.94 -23.39 23.67
N ASN A 232 6.47 -23.26 24.91
CA ASN A 232 5.07 -23.04 25.30
C ASN A 232 4.79 -21.57 25.65
N CYS A 233 5.76 -20.69 25.44
CA CYS A 233 5.55 -19.28 25.65
C CYS A 233 4.58 -18.77 24.57
N PHE A 234 3.46 -18.15 24.98
CA PHE A 234 2.62 -17.31 24.10
C PHE A 234 3.48 -16.26 23.36
N ALA A 235 4.62 -15.91 23.98
CA ALA A 235 5.67 -15.03 23.55
C ALA A 235 6.81 -15.69 22.71
N CYS A 236 6.74 -16.99 22.37
CA CYS A 236 7.67 -17.64 21.42
C CYS A 236 7.12 -17.74 19.99
N ASN A 237 5.82 -17.47 19.79
CA ASN A 237 5.23 -17.18 18.48
C ASN A 237 4.49 -15.83 18.51
N PRO A 238 5.19 -14.74 18.89
CA PRO A 238 4.62 -13.41 18.88
C PRO A 238 4.17 -13.09 17.45
N ARG A 239 2.88 -12.79 17.30
CA ARG A 239 2.33 -12.34 16.02
C ARG A 239 2.79 -10.90 15.82
N PHE A 240 3.94 -10.71 15.20
CA PHE A 240 4.35 -9.38 14.75
C PHE A 240 3.64 -9.04 13.45
N ARG A 241 3.38 -7.75 13.22
CA ARG A 241 2.87 -7.28 11.93
C ARG A 241 3.82 -7.75 10.81
N PRO A 242 3.33 -8.44 9.76
CA PRO A 242 4.12 -8.72 8.57
C PRO A 242 4.66 -7.42 7.94
N ASN A 243 5.85 -7.46 7.35
CA ASN A 243 6.56 -6.29 6.78
C ASN A 243 5.73 -5.44 5.78
N TYR A 244 4.65 -5.96 5.20
CA TYR A 244 3.76 -5.19 4.30
C TYR A 244 2.68 -4.36 5.03
N LEU A 245 2.55 -4.51 6.35
CA LEU A 245 1.64 -3.72 7.22
C LEU A 245 2.39 -2.63 8.02
N GLU A 246 3.66 -2.37 7.68
CA GLU A 246 4.50 -1.28 8.20
C GLU A 246 4.57 -0.10 7.21
N ALA A 247 3.56 0.07 6.35
CA ALA A 247 3.47 1.26 5.51
C ALA A 247 3.34 2.51 6.41
N ILE A 248 4.11 3.56 6.10
CA ILE A 248 4.13 4.80 6.88
C ILE A 248 2.76 5.48 6.74
N GLU A 249 2.05 5.57 7.86
CA GLU A 249 0.75 6.23 7.96
C GLU A 249 0.96 7.67 8.47
N ASN A 250 0.20 8.63 7.91
CA ASN A 250 0.13 9.96 8.51
C ASN A 250 -0.67 9.90 9.83
N THR A 251 -0.78 11.02 10.56
CA THR A 251 -1.48 11.10 11.86
C THR A 251 -2.98 10.75 11.81
N LYS A 252 -3.53 10.47 10.62
CA LYS A 252 -4.92 10.05 10.39
C LYS A 252 -5.07 8.61 9.90
N GLY A 253 -3.98 7.83 9.84
CA GLY A 253 -4.04 6.41 9.44
C GLY A 253 -4.18 6.18 7.94
N GLU A 254 -3.90 7.18 7.10
CA GLU A 254 -3.89 7.03 5.64
C GLU A 254 -2.50 6.61 5.15
N ILE A 255 -2.45 5.66 4.21
CA ILE A 255 -1.23 5.15 3.59
C ILE A 255 -0.52 6.28 2.84
N GLU A 256 0.65 6.70 3.32
CA GLU A 256 1.47 7.68 2.62
C GLU A 256 2.26 6.95 1.50
N MET A 257 1.75 7.03 0.26
CA MET A 257 2.58 6.76 -0.91
C MET A 257 3.67 7.85 -0.94
N ILE A 258 4.89 7.50 -0.54
CA ILE A 258 6.03 8.44 -0.54
C ILE A 258 6.40 8.72 -2.00
N LEU A 259 5.85 9.79 -2.55
CA LEU A 259 6.37 10.35 -3.80
C LEU A 259 7.84 10.74 -3.57
N PRO A 260 8.73 10.51 -4.57
CA PRO A 260 10.11 10.95 -4.46
C PRO A 260 10.16 12.46 -4.18
N LYS A 261 11.18 12.90 -3.44
CA LYS A 261 11.39 14.32 -3.14
C LYS A 261 11.30 15.15 -4.43
N ASN A 262 10.63 16.31 -4.35
CA ASN A 262 10.47 17.23 -5.48
C ASN A 262 11.77 18.01 -5.76
N GLU A 263 12.84 17.25 -5.99
CA GLU A 263 14.16 17.70 -6.36
C GLU A 263 14.49 17.13 -7.73
N ARG A 264 15.07 17.94 -8.61
CA ARG A 264 15.47 17.44 -9.93
C ARG A 264 16.63 16.47 -9.75
N ARG A 265 16.49 15.26 -10.29
CA ARG A 265 17.57 14.27 -10.33
C ARG A 265 18.74 14.84 -11.14
N GLU A 266 19.96 14.59 -10.69
CA GLU A 266 21.15 14.85 -11.48
C GLU A 266 21.13 13.94 -12.72
N ARG A 267 21.50 14.51 -13.87
CA ARG A 267 21.65 13.72 -15.10
C ARG A 267 22.87 12.82 -14.94
N LYS A 268 22.64 11.53 -14.72
CA LYS A 268 23.70 10.53 -14.84
C LYS A 268 23.94 10.25 -16.31
N ILE A 269 25.21 10.13 -16.69
CA ILE A 269 25.60 9.66 -18.02
C ILE A 269 25.17 8.20 -18.10
N ASP A 270 24.36 7.89 -19.10
CA ASP A 270 23.93 6.54 -19.39
C ASP A 270 24.95 5.88 -20.31
N THR A 271 25.74 4.97 -19.76
CA THR A 271 26.75 4.21 -20.51
C THR A 271 26.23 2.84 -20.98
N LYS A 272 25.00 2.46 -20.62
CA LYS A 272 24.40 1.16 -20.94
C LYS A 272 22.98 1.33 -21.52
N PRO A 273 22.81 2.09 -22.61
CA PRO A 273 21.50 2.31 -23.19
C PRO A 273 20.90 1.02 -23.74
N ASP A 274 19.58 0.93 -23.75
CA ASP A 274 18.91 -0.11 -24.52
C ASP A 274 19.14 0.11 -26.02
N LEU A 275 19.46 -0.97 -26.73
CA LEU A 275 19.96 -0.89 -28.10
C LEU A 275 19.20 -1.82 -29.04
N TRP A 276 18.86 -1.33 -30.22
CA TRP A 276 18.47 -2.17 -31.36
C TRP A 276 19.46 -1.99 -32.49
N ILE A 277 20.21 -3.05 -32.82
CA ILE A 277 21.14 -3.07 -33.94
C ILE A 277 20.59 -3.92 -35.09
N TYR A 278 20.56 -3.36 -36.30
CA TYR A 278 20.19 -4.10 -37.50
C TYR A 278 21.18 -3.86 -38.63
N ALA A 279 21.42 -4.90 -39.42
CA ALA A 279 22.40 -4.90 -40.51
C ALA A 279 22.22 -6.14 -41.39
N ASP A 280 22.85 -6.13 -42.56
CA ASP A 280 22.97 -7.34 -43.37
C ASP A 280 23.73 -8.45 -42.61
N SER A 281 23.56 -9.68 -43.08
CA SER A 281 24.27 -10.86 -42.57
C SER A 281 25.78 -10.65 -42.66
N TYR A 282 26.55 -11.29 -41.76
CA TYR A 282 28.02 -11.21 -41.73
C TYR A 282 28.64 -9.83 -41.45
N THR A 283 27.84 -8.80 -41.15
CA THR A 283 28.34 -7.46 -40.76
C THR A 283 28.98 -7.43 -39.37
N GLY A 284 28.75 -8.46 -38.53
CA GLY A 284 29.34 -8.56 -37.18
C GLY A 284 28.45 -8.08 -36.03
N LYS A 285 27.12 -8.12 -36.20
CA LYS A 285 26.14 -7.68 -35.18
C LYS A 285 26.32 -8.40 -33.84
N SER A 286 26.27 -9.73 -33.84
CA SER A 286 26.37 -10.54 -32.62
C SER A 286 27.76 -10.39 -31.98
N THR A 287 28.83 -10.30 -32.78
CA THR A 287 30.19 -10.02 -32.29
C THR A 287 30.34 -8.64 -31.65
N PHE A 288 29.61 -7.64 -32.14
CA PHE A 288 29.57 -6.32 -31.50
C PHE A 288 28.88 -6.41 -30.14
N VAL A 289 27.72 -7.07 -30.06
CA VAL A 289 26.95 -7.23 -28.81
C VAL A 289 27.65 -8.15 -27.80
N ASP A 290 28.46 -9.11 -28.25
CA ASP A 290 29.24 -10.01 -27.40
C ASP A 290 30.25 -9.26 -26.50
N LYS A 291 30.61 -8.02 -26.86
CA LYS A 291 31.48 -7.16 -26.05
C LYS A 291 30.76 -6.45 -24.89
N VAL A 292 29.44 -6.66 -24.73
CA VAL A 292 28.67 -6.10 -23.61
C VAL A 292 28.89 -6.95 -22.36
N ASP A 293 29.19 -6.29 -21.24
CA ASP A 293 29.43 -6.97 -19.96
C ASP A 293 28.19 -7.74 -19.49
N ASN A 294 28.40 -8.96 -18.97
CA ASN A 294 27.37 -9.81 -18.34
C ASN A 294 26.10 -9.98 -19.21
N VAL A 295 26.27 -10.11 -20.53
CA VAL A 295 25.17 -10.29 -21.49
C VAL A 295 24.74 -11.75 -21.63
N LEU A 296 23.43 -11.99 -21.63
CA LEU A 296 22.81 -13.26 -21.97
C LEU A 296 22.23 -13.20 -23.38
N PHE A 297 22.60 -14.12 -24.27
CA PHE A 297 22.02 -14.24 -25.60
C PHE A 297 20.82 -15.19 -25.61
N LEU A 298 19.69 -14.70 -26.11
CA LEU A 298 18.52 -15.49 -26.49
C LEU A 298 18.55 -15.66 -28.01
N ASN A 299 19.18 -16.75 -28.45
CA ASN A 299 19.47 -16.99 -29.87
C ASN A 299 18.37 -17.82 -30.54
N THR A 300 17.79 -17.34 -31.64
CA THR A 300 16.71 -18.00 -32.39
C THR A 300 17.18 -18.66 -33.68
N ASP A 301 18.27 -18.18 -34.29
CA ASP A 301 18.73 -18.64 -35.61
C ASP A 301 19.77 -19.76 -35.56
N GLY A 302 20.28 -20.10 -34.37
CA GLY A 302 21.26 -21.15 -34.11
C GLY A 302 22.71 -20.77 -34.35
N ASN A 303 23.02 -19.51 -34.66
CA ASN A 303 24.36 -19.07 -35.04
C ASN A 303 25.16 -18.50 -33.84
N THR A 304 25.83 -19.38 -33.09
CA THR A 304 26.50 -19.03 -31.83
C THR A 304 28.02 -19.19 -31.85
N ASP A 305 28.60 -19.65 -32.96
CA ASP A 305 30.00 -20.09 -33.00
C ASP A 305 31.03 -18.96 -32.82
N ASN A 306 30.61 -17.70 -32.99
CA ASN A 306 31.49 -16.52 -32.97
C ASN A 306 31.25 -15.60 -31.76
N THR A 307 30.51 -16.05 -30.76
CA THR A 307 30.19 -15.32 -29.52
C THR A 307 30.70 -16.09 -28.31
N THR A 308 31.14 -15.37 -27.28
CA THR A 308 31.67 -15.93 -26.03
C THR A 308 30.69 -15.87 -24.88
N ALA A 309 29.68 -15.01 -24.97
CA ALA A 309 28.65 -14.85 -23.97
C ALA A 309 27.77 -16.11 -23.79
N PRO A 310 27.17 -16.31 -22.61
CA PRO A 310 26.19 -17.38 -22.37
C PRO A 310 25.01 -17.30 -23.34
N VAL A 311 24.59 -18.45 -23.88
CA VAL A 311 23.50 -18.52 -24.87
C VAL A 311 22.41 -19.49 -24.43
N ILE A 312 21.16 -19.06 -24.57
CA ILE A 312 19.97 -19.90 -24.56
C ILE A 312 19.40 -19.95 -25.98
N SER A 313 19.30 -21.16 -26.53
CA SER A 313 18.73 -21.37 -27.86
C SER A 313 17.20 -21.40 -27.77
N ILE A 314 16.55 -20.39 -28.32
CA ILE A 314 15.10 -20.26 -28.43
C ILE A 314 14.63 -21.02 -29.67
N LYS A 315 14.32 -22.31 -29.48
CA LYS A 315 13.82 -23.20 -30.53
C LYS A 315 12.82 -24.19 -29.96
N ASP A 316 12.07 -24.83 -30.84
CA ASP A 316 11.16 -25.89 -30.44
C ASP A 316 11.93 -27.09 -29.87
N GLU A 317 11.52 -27.55 -28.70
CA GLU A 317 12.09 -28.72 -28.06
C GLU A 317 11.13 -29.91 -28.17
N VAL A 318 11.63 -31.02 -28.71
CA VAL A 318 10.87 -32.27 -28.81
C VAL A 318 11.49 -33.29 -27.88
N THR A 319 10.76 -33.65 -26.82
CA THR A 319 11.17 -34.71 -25.89
C THR A 319 10.39 -35.98 -26.16
N LYS A 320 11.09 -37.11 -26.26
CA LYS A 320 10.50 -38.44 -26.43
C LYS A 320 10.50 -39.18 -25.09
N LYS A 321 9.33 -39.35 -24.47
CA LYS A 321 9.14 -40.23 -23.30
C LYS A 321 8.44 -41.51 -23.76
N GLY A 322 9.23 -42.52 -24.15
CA GLY A 322 8.71 -43.79 -24.67
C GLY A 322 8.03 -43.60 -26.04
N ARG A 323 6.73 -43.90 -26.14
CA ARG A 323 5.93 -43.73 -27.38
C ARG A 323 5.29 -42.34 -27.52
N VAL A 324 5.37 -41.49 -26.51
CA VAL A 324 4.76 -40.15 -26.51
C VAL A 324 5.83 -39.09 -26.77
N THR A 325 5.60 -38.29 -27.80
CA THR A 325 6.37 -37.08 -28.12
C THR A 325 5.69 -35.87 -27.48
N SER A 326 6.40 -35.15 -26.61
CA SER A 326 5.97 -33.85 -26.10
C SER A 326 6.78 -32.77 -26.81
N ARG A 327 6.09 -31.80 -27.41
CA ARG A 327 6.69 -30.62 -28.04
C ARG A 327 6.50 -29.42 -27.12
N LYS A 328 7.56 -28.64 -26.91
CA LYS A 328 7.52 -27.33 -26.28
C LYS A 328 7.88 -26.30 -27.35
N LEU A 329 7.04 -25.30 -27.55
CA LEU A 329 7.26 -24.29 -28.58
C LEU A 329 8.36 -23.32 -28.14
N ALA A 330 9.08 -22.77 -29.12
CA ALA A 330 10.14 -21.79 -28.88
C ALA A 330 9.66 -20.57 -28.07
N TRP A 331 8.43 -20.10 -28.33
CA TRP A 331 7.84 -19.00 -27.55
C TRP A 331 7.58 -19.37 -26.09
N ASP A 332 7.13 -20.60 -25.81
CA ASP A 332 6.97 -21.08 -24.42
C ASP A 332 8.32 -21.12 -23.70
N LEU A 333 9.37 -21.55 -24.40
CA LEU A 333 10.74 -21.52 -23.85
C LEU A 333 11.18 -20.08 -23.55
N PHE A 334 10.89 -19.13 -24.44
CA PHE A 334 11.16 -17.71 -24.19
C PHE A 334 10.41 -17.18 -22.97
N LEU A 335 9.12 -17.51 -22.81
CA LEU A 335 8.34 -17.10 -21.63
C LEU A 335 8.89 -17.68 -20.32
N ASP A 336 9.40 -18.92 -20.36
CA ASP A 336 10.06 -19.53 -19.21
C ASP A 336 11.38 -18.85 -18.87
N VAL A 337 12.17 -18.44 -19.87
CA VAL A 337 13.39 -17.65 -19.64
C VAL A 337 13.05 -16.31 -19.01
N VAL A 338 11.99 -15.63 -19.46
CA VAL A 338 11.53 -14.38 -18.83
C VAL A 338 11.09 -14.62 -17.38
N ALA A 339 10.46 -15.76 -17.08
CA ALA A 339 10.08 -16.12 -15.71
C ALA A 339 11.30 -16.45 -14.82
N GLU A 340 12.35 -17.04 -15.39
CA GLU A 340 13.61 -17.30 -14.67
C GLU A 340 14.36 -16.00 -14.38
N LEU A 341 14.38 -15.07 -15.33
CA LEU A 341 14.96 -13.74 -15.13
C LEU A 341 14.19 -12.95 -14.06
N GLU A 342 12.86 -13.13 -13.96
CA GLU A 342 12.02 -12.54 -12.90
C GLU A 342 12.32 -13.06 -11.49
N ALA A 343 12.88 -14.26 -11.36
CA ALA A 343 13.23 -14.80 -10.05
C ALA A 343 14.45 -14.08 -9.42
N GLU A 344 15.20 -13.29 -10.21
CA GLU A 344 16.40 -12.55 -9.81
C GLU A 344 17.54 -13.43 -9.22
N GLU A 345 17.52 -14.75 -9.46
CA GLU A 345 18.58 -15.67 -9.05
C GLU A 345 19.72 -15.76 -10.11
N ASN A 346 20.15 -14.62 -10.66
CA ASN A 346 21.21 -14.55 -11.68
C ASN A 346 22.08 -13.28 -11.56
N ASP A 347 23.21 -13.25 -12.25
CA ASP A 347 24.20 -12.15 -12.26
C ASP A 347 24.29 -11.42 -13.61
N PHE A 348 23.32 -11.63 -14.50
CA PHE A 348 23.27 -10.95 -15.79
C PHE A 348 22.93 -9.47 -15.63
N GLU A 349 23.47 -8.63 -16.50
CA GLU A 349 23.14 -7.20 -16.56
C GLU A 349 22.44 -6.80 -17.86
N ALA A 350 22.63 -7.61 -18.92
CA ALA A 350 22.06 -7.37 -20.23
C ALA A 350 21.43 -8.64 -20.83
N VAL A 351 20.37 -8.46 -21.60
CA VAL A 351 19.69 -9.54 -22.34
C VAL A 351 19.64 -9.16 -23.81
N SER A 352 20.28 -9.98 -24.66
CA SER A 352 20.26 -9.84 -26.11
C SER A 352 19.29 -10.84 -26.75
N ILE A 353 18.51 -10.38 -27.72
CA ILE A 353 17.62 -11.22 -28.53
C ILE A 353 18.13 -11.23 -29.97
N ASP A 354 18.59 -12.38 -30.43
CA ASP A 354 19.24 -12.58 -31.74
C ASP A 354 18.65 -13.77 -32.48
N LEU A 355 17.68 -13.63 -33.39
CA LEU A 355 17.08 -12.45 -34.00
C LEU A 355 15.65 -12.20 -33.51
N VAL A 356 15.30 -10.93 -33.31
CA VAL A 356 13.98 -10.54 -32.79
C VAL A 356 12.84 -10.77 -33.78
N GLU A 357 13.09 -10.74 -35.09
CA GLU A 357 12.09 -11.08 -36.10
C GLU A 357 11.68 -12.56 -36.06
N ASP A 358 12.64 -13.45 -35.81
CA ASP A 358 12.38 -14.89 -35.67
C ASP A 358 11.64 -15.17 -34.35
N LEU A 359 11.98 -14.43 -33.29
CA LEU A 359 11.22 -14.46 -32.04
C LEU A 359 9.76 -14.03 -32.23
N TYR A 360 9.50 -12.99 -33.04
CA TYR A 360 8.14 -12.59 -33.40
C TYR A 360 7.41 -13.68 -34.17
N GLU A 361 8.09 -14.40 -35.06
CA GLU A 361 7.51 -15.56 -35.76
C GLU A 361 7.16 -16.70 -34.80
N HIS A 362 8.02 -16.99 -33.82
CA HIS A 362 7.72 -17.96 -32.77
C HIS A 362 6.47 -17.57 -31.97
N CYS A 363 6.27 -16.28 -31.69
CA CYS A 363 5.05 -15.78 -31.07
C CYS A 363 3.81 -16.04 -31.94
N ARG A 364 3.89 -15.79 -33.25
CA ARG A 364 2.80 -16.07 -34.20
C ARG A 364 2.40 -17.54 -34.16
N VAL A 365 3.38 -18.45 -34.26
CA VAL A 365 3.16 -19.90 -34.21
C VAL A 365 2.52 -20.32 -32.90
N TYR A 366 2.96 -19.75 -31.77
CA TYR A 366 2.36 -20.03 -30.46
C TYR A 366 0.89 -19.62 -30.37
N VAL A 367 0.55 -18.42 -30.85
CA VAL A 367 -0.84 -17.95 -30.86
C VAL A 367 -1.69 -18.82 -31.79
N PHE A 368 -1.15 -19.28 -32.91
CA PHE A 368 -1.86 -20.17 -33.83
C PHE A 368 -2.16 -21.52 -33.21
N ASP A 369 -1.15 -22.16 -32.62
CA ASP A 369 -1.30 -23.46 -31.96
C ASP A 369 -2.35 -23.40 -30.83
N LYS A 370 -2.29 -22.34 -30.01
CA LYS A 370 -3.23 -22.12 -28.91
C LYS A 370 -4.68 -21.90 -29.35
N ASN A 371 -4.90 -21.34 -30.53
CA ASN A 371 -6.25 -21.05 -31.05
C ASN A 371 -6.70 -22.04 -32.14
N GLY A 372 -5.85 -23.00 -32.54
CA GLY A 372 -6.11 -23.91 -33.65
C GLY A 372 -6.22 -23.20 -35.00
N TRP A 373 -5.38 -22.19 -35.25
CA TRP A 373 -5.35 -21.41 -36.49
C TRP A 373 -4.16 -21.81 -37.37
N GLU A 374 -4.28 -21.57 -38.67
CA GLU A 374 -3.17 -21.72 -39.63
C GLU A 374 -2.68 -20.35 -40.14
N HIS A 375 -3.56 -19.33 -40.09
CA HIS A 375 -3.25 -17.97 -40.52
C HIS A 375 -3.97 -16.94 -39.64
N GLU A 376 -3.44 -15.71 -39.53
CA GLU A 376 -4.08 -14.64 -38.73
C GLU A 376 -5.47 -14.24 -39.22
N SER A 377 -5.79 -14.56 -40.46
CA SER A 377 -7.10 -14.32 -41.06
C SER A 377 -8.18 -15.24 -40.51
N ASP A 378 -7.80 -16.36 -39.87
CA ASP A 378 -8.74 -17.29 -39.22
C ASP A 378 -9.38 -16.65 -37.98
N GLY A 379 -8.73 -15.63 -37.41
CA GLY A 379 -9.31 -14.76 -36.40
C GLY A 379 -10.29 -13.76 -37.01
N SER A 380 -11.55 -13.79 -36.57
CA SER A 380 -12.60 -12.88 -37.06
C SER A 380 -12.20 -11.40 -36.90
N TYR A 381 -12.45 -10.58 -37.93
CA TYR A 381 -12.29 -9.12 -37.91
C TYR A 381 -10.90 -8.61 -37.47
N GLY A 382 -9.82 -9.29 -37.88
CA GLY A 382 -8.44 -8.85 -37.57
C GLY A 382 -8.00 -9.14 -36.13
N LYS A 383 -8.80 -9.91 -35.38
CA LYS A 383 -8.50 -10.34 -34.02
C LYS A 383 -7.21 -11.17 -33.95
N GLY A 384 -6.89 -11.97 -34.98
CA GLY A 384 -5.66 -12.76 -35.04
C GLY A 384 -4.41 -11.89 -34.94
N TRP A 385 -4.31 -10.87 -35.80
CA TRP A 385 -3.22 -9.88 -35.74
C TRP A 385 -3.12 -9.18 -34.39
N SER A 386 -4.26 -8.78 -33.82
CA SER A 386 -4.28 -8.13 -32.52
C SER A 386 -3.77 -9.05 -31.41
N MET A 387 -4.13 -10.34 -31.43
CA MET A 387 -3.72 -11.29 -30.39
C MET A 387 -2.22 -11.55 -30.44
N VAL A 388 -1.65 -11.74 -31.63
CA VAL A 388 -0.19 -11.86 -31.80
C VAL A 388 0.53 -10.62 -31.30
N THR A 389 0.10 -9.42 -31.74
CA THR A 389 0.73 -8.17 -31.30
C THR A 389 0.61 -7.96 -29.79
N THR A 390 -0.54 -8.26 -29.19
CA THR A 390 -0.72 -8.13 -27.74
C THR A 390 0.16 -9.11 -26.97
N GLU A 391 0.19 -10.37 -27.37
CA GLU A 391 1.03 -11.41 -26.75
C GLU A 391 2.51 -11.01 -26.78
N PHE A 392 3.02 -10.67 -27.98
CA PHE A 392 4.41 -10.25 -28.16
C PHE A 392 4.73 -8.99 -27.33
N ASN A 393 3.91 -7.94 -27.43
CA ASN A 393 4.16 -6.69 -26.74
C ASN A 393 4.12 -6.86 -25.21
N ASN A 394 3.27 -7.74 -24.69
CA ASN A 394 3.20 -8.01 -23.25
C ASN A 394 4.47 -8.70 -22.76
N ALA A 395 4.95 -9.71 -23.49
CA ALA A 395 6.19 -10.41 -23.14
C ALA A 395 7.41 -9.47 -23.21
N MET A 396 7.50 -8.63 -24.24
CA MET A 396 8.57 -7.64 -24.38
C MET A 396 8.54 -6.56 -23.28
N LYS A 397 7.34 -6.09 -22.89
CA LYS A 397 7.18 -5.16 -21.76
C LYS A 397 7.56 -5.80 -20.43
N ARG A 398 7.20 -7.07 -20.24
CA ARG A 398 7.54 -7.85 -19.04
C ARG A 398 9.05 -7.94 -18.90
N LEU A 399 9.75 -8.37 -19.97
CA LEU A 399 11.22 -8.40 -20.01
C LEU A 399 11.83 -7.02 -19.74
N LYS A 400 11.27 -5.95 -20.34
CA LYS A 400 11.79 -4.59 -20.15
C LYS A 400 11.61 -4.06 -18.72
N ALA A 401 10.55 -4.49 -18.03
CA ALA A 401 10.25 -4.06 -16.67
C ALA A 401 11.24 -4.62 -15.62
N LEU A 402 12.00 -5.66 -15.96
CA LEU A 402 12.97 -6.30 -15.05
C LEU A 402 14.22 -5.45 -14.80
N GLY A 403 14.46 -4.41 -15.59
CA GLY A 403 15.58 -3.48 -15.36
C GLY A 403 16.92 -3.89 -15.98
N TYR A 404 16.99 -5.02 -16.71
CA TYR A 404 18.15 -5.37 -17.54
C TYR A 404 18.32 -4.41 -18.73
N GLN A 405 19.56 -4.26 -19.22
CA GLN A 405 19.82 -3.64 -20.52
C GLN A 405 19.28 -4.55 -21.62
N ILE A 406 18.39 -4.04 -22.48
CA ILE A 406 17.77 -4.82 -23.54
C ILE A 406 18.44 -4.53 -24.88
N ILE A 407 18.87 -5.60 -25.57
CA ILE A 407 19.54 -5.50 -26.86
C ILE A 407 18.79 -6.33 -27.90
N TYR A 408 18.25 -5.70 -28.93
CA TYR A 408 17.65 -6.40 -30.08
C TYR A 408 18.63 -6.49 -31.24
N ILE A 409 18.68 -7.65 -31.88
CA ILE A 409 19.43 -7.86 -33.12
C ILE A 409 18.46 -8.24 -34.23
N SER A 410 18.60 -7.57 -35.38
CA SER A 410 17.81 -7.87 -36.59
C SER A 410 18.64 -7.93 -37.86
N LYS A 411 18.14 -8.68 -38.84
CA LYS A 411 18.54 -8.57 -40.24
C LYS A 411 18.00 -7.27 -40.84
N GLU A 412 18.76 -6.70 -41.78
CA GLU A 412 18.31 -5.59 -42.59
C GLU A 412 17.44 -6.07 -43.75
N LYS A 413 16.42 -5.26 -44.06
CA LYS A 413 15.59 -5.36 -45.25
C LYS A 413 15.77 -4.10 -46.08
N VAL A 414 16.18 -4.28 -47.33
CA VAL A 414 16.36 -3.21 -48.32
C VAL A 414 15.09 -3.11 -49.17
N GLU A 415 14.46 -1.93 -49.20
CA GLU A 415 13.28 -1.68 -50.04
C GLU A 415 13.54 -0.47 -50.96
N GLU A 416 13.19 -0.59 -52.24
CA GLU A 416 13.23 0.53 -53.19
C GLU A 416 11.83 1.08 -53.45
N TYR A 417 11.64 2.38 -53.28
CA TYR A 417 10.42 3.08 -53.66
C TYR A 417 10.70 4.13 -54.71
N THR A 418 9.79 4.23 -55.67
CA THR A 418 9.83 5.25 -56.71
C THR A 418 9.07 6.48 -56.20
N LEU A 419 9.76 7.60 -56.02
CA LEU A 419 9.14 8.87 -55.66
C LEU A 419 8.25 9.37 -56.81
N ARG A 420 7.28 10.24 -56.51
CA ARG A 420 6.37 10.84 -57.52
C ARG A 420 7.10 11.53 -58.68
N GLY A 421 8.37 11.91 -58.50
CA GLY A 421 9.23 12.50 -59.53
C GLY A 421 10.11 11.49 -60.31
N GLY A 422 9.87 10.18 -60.19
CA GLY A 422 10.63 9.13 -60.89
C GLY A 422 11.99 8.77 -60.27
N ALA A 423 12.47 9.55 -59.30
CA ALA A 423 13.67 9.20 -58.53
C ALA A 423 13.42 7.96 -57.66
N LYS A 424 14.28 6.96 -57.78
CA LYS A 424 14.30 5.79 -56.90
C LYS A 424 14.99 6.14 -55.60
N ARG A 425 14.42 5.72 -54.47
CA ARG A 425 15.01 5.90 -53.15
C ARG A 425 15.06 4.55 -52.46
N THR A 426 16.23 4.19 -51.96
CA THR A 426 16.48 2.95 -51.25
C THR A 426 16.39 3.21 -49.76
N THR A 427 15.48 2.50 -49.09
CA THR A 427 15.32 2.48 -47.64
C THR A 427 15.91 1.23 -47.02
N PHE A 428 16.50 1.41 -45.84
CA PHE A 428 17.06 0.36 -45.01
C PHE A 428 16.26 0.30 -43.71
N LYS A 429 15.69 -0.87 -43.40
CA LYS A 429 14.89 -1.08 -42.19
C LYS A 429 15.12 -2.47 -41.60
N PRO A 430 14.85 -2.71 -40.31
CA PRO A 430 14.88 -4.07 -39.76
C PRO A 430 13.87 -4.96 -40.47
N ASN A 431 14.16 -6.26 -40.56
CA ASN A 431 13.32 -7.25 -41.23
C ASN A 431 12.12 -7.68 -40.37
N ILE A 432 11.32 -6.70 -39.94
CA ILE A 432 10.11 -6.90 -39.15
C ILE A 432 9.04 -5.91 -39.62
N ASN A 433 7.76 -6.21 -39.36
CA ASN A 433 6.68 -5.32 -39.80
C ASN A 433 6.74 -3.96 -39.09
N ASP A 434 6.31 -2.90 -39.79
CA ASP A 434 6.47 -1.51 -39.31
C ASP A 434 5.74 -1.26 -37.98
N LYS A 435 4.64 -1.95 -37.68
CA LYS A 435 3.91 -1.78 -36.41
C LYS A 435 4.73 -2.28 -35.23
N VAL A 436 5.30 -3.48 -35.35
CA VAL A 436 6.15 -4.07 -34.32
C VAL A 436 7.48 -3.33 -34.24
N ALA A 437 8.04 -2.90 -35.38
CA ALA A 437 9.24 -2.09 -35.40
C ALA A 437 9.06 -0.77 -34.62
N ASN A 438 7.96 -0.05 -34.86
CA ASN A 438 7.69 1.19 -34.13
C ASN A 438 7.53 0.93 -32.62
N PHE A 439 6.90 -0.19 -32.22
CA PHE A 439 6.81 -0.58 -30.81
C PHE A 439 8.18 -0.86 -30.20
N LEU A 440 8.99 -1.73 -30.83
CA LEU A 440 10.33 -2.09 -30.33
C LEU A 440 11.26 -0.88 -30.26
N SER A 441 11.24 -0.01 -31.27
CA SER A 441 12.01 1.24 -31.27
C SER A 441 11.63 2.20 -30.13
N GLY A 442 10.39 2.11 -29.63
CA GLY A 442 9.94 2.87 -28.47
C GLY A 442 10.36 2.27 -27.13
N THR A 443 10.76 0.99 -27.11
CA THR A 443 11.24 0.30 -25.90
C THR A 443 12.74 0.42 -25.68
N VAL A 444 13.49 0.92 -26.67
CA VAL A 444 14.94 1.12 -26.60
C VAL A 444 15.31 2.60 -26.66
N ASP A 445 16.52 2.95 -26.25
CA ASP A 445 17.04 4.32 -26.35
C ASP A 445 17.69 4.60 -27.70
N LEU A 446 18.23 3.56 -28.33
CA LEU A 446 18.95 3.63 -29.60
C LEU A 446 18.47 2.57 -30.58
N THR A 447 18.24 2.97 -31.83
CA THR A 447 18.09 2.06 -32.97
C THR A 447 19.11 2.43 -34.04
N LEU A 448 20.11 1.57 -34.24
CA LEU A 448 21.28 1.84 -35.08
C LEU A 448 21.43 0.82 -36.21
N ARG A 449 21.91 1.31 -37.34
CA ARG A 449 22.24 0.49 -38.51
C ARG A 449 23.74 0.22 -38.54
N ALA A 450 24.16 -1.03 -38.67
CA ALA A 450 25.53 -1.36 -39.04
C ALA A 450 25.62 -1.73 -40.53
N TYR A 451 26.75 -1.42 -41.17
CA TYR A 451 26.98 -1.76 -42.58
C TYR A 451 28.47 -1.93 -42.86
N VAL A 452 28.77 -2.61 -43.97
CA VAL A 452 30.12 -2.73 -44.53
C VAL A 452 30.24 -1.76 -45.70
N ASP A 453 31.32 -0.98 -45.75
CA ASP A 453 31.61 -0.07 -46.87
C ASP A 453 32.29 -0.79 -48.05
N ALA A 454 32.68 -0.04 -49.07
CA ALA A 454 33.35 -0.58 -50.25
C ALA A 454 34.80 -1.05 -49.99
N ASP A 455 35.39 -0.66 -48.87
CA ASP A 455 36.76 -1.03 -48.45
C ASP A 455 36.75 -2.19 -47.43
N ASP A 456 35.64 -2.94 -47.32
CA ASP A 456 35.41 -4.01 -46.35
C ASP A 456 35.51 -3.57 -44.87
N LYS A 457 35.35 -2.27 -44.59
CA LYS A 457 35.33 -1.73 -43.24
C LYS A 457 33.91 -1.69 -42.69
N ARG A 458 33.77 -2.07 -41.42
CA ARG A 458 32.49 -2.16 -40.72
C ARG A 458 32.23 -0.87 -39.95
N PHE A 459 31.05 -0.28 -40.14
CA PHE A 459 30.64 0.96 -39.50
C PHE A 459 29.30 0.82 -38.81
N LEU A 460 29.13 1.61 -37.74
CA LEU A 460 27.86 1.90 -37.09
C LEU A 460 27.41 3.30 -37.49
N GLN A 461 26.18 3.41 -37.97
CA GLN A 461 25.59 4.69 -38.38
C GLN A 461 24.86 5.34 -37.20
N LEU A 462 25.35 6.48 -36.74
CA LEU A 462 24.80 7.22 -35.60
C LEU A 462 23.83 8.31 -36.04
N ALA A 463 24.12 8.99 -37.14
CA ALA A 463 23.25 10.06 -37.65
C ALA A 463 21.96 9.53 -38.27
N LYS A 464 20.85 10.19 -37.91
CA LYS A 464 19.53 9.93 -38.48
C LYS A 464 19.48 10.35 -39.94
N LYS A 465 19.39 9.38 -40.84
CA LYS A 465 19.14 9.61 -42.28
C LYS A 465 17.69 9.29 -42.62
N GLN A 466 17.08 10.12 -43.46
CA GLN A 466 15.67 9.96 -43.85
C GLN A 466 15.33 8.61 -44.52
N ASN A 467 16.33 7.89 -45.05
CA ASN A 467 16.16 6.59 -45.70
C ASN A 467 16.63 5.41 -44.83
N VAL A 468 16.95 5.65 -43.57
CA VAL A 468 17.41 4.63 -42.61
C VAL A 468 16.43 4.63 -41.44
N PHE A 469 15.90 3.47 -41.08
CA PHE A 469 15.02 3.33 -39.93
C PHE A 469 15.81 3.52 -38.63
N GLY A 470 15.23 4.18 -37.63
CA GLY A 470 15.87 4.37 -36.34
C GLY A 470 16.49 5.74 -36.14
N GLY A 471 17.40 5.81 -35.18
CA GLY A 471 17.84 7.02 -34.50
C GLY A 471 17.87 6.82 -32.99
N GLY A 472 18.24 7.86 -32.27
CA GLY A 472 18.47 7.80 -30.84
C GLY A 472 17.93 9.01 -30.09
N ARG A 473 17.98 8.92 -28.76
CA ARG A 473 17.76 10.06 -27.85
C ARG A 473 19.02 10.90 -27.61
N TYR A 474 20.17 10.45 -28.13
CA TYR A 474 21.47 11.10 -28.00
C TYR A 474 21.81 11.94 -29.24
N ASP A 475 22.47 13.08 -29.01
CA ASP A 475 22.93 14.00 -30.05
C ASP A 475 24.40 13.70 -30.38
N PHE A 476 24.62 12.65 -31.16
CA PHE A 476 25.95 12.24 -31.60
C PHE A 476 26.60 13.33 -32.46
N GLN A 477 27.88 13.59 -32.22
CA GLN A 477 28.66 14.57 -32.95
C GLN A 477 29.17 14.00 -34.28
N LEU A 478 29.36 12.67 -34.33
CA LEU A 478 29.79 11.94 -35.51
C LEU A 478 28.63 11.27 -36.24
N ASP A 479 28.65 11.30 -37.57
CA ASP A 479 27.64 10.62 -38.40
C ASP A 479 27.79 9.09 -38.37
N THR A 480 29.03 8.61 -38.29
CA THR A 480 29.42 7.20 -38.39
C THR A 480 30.67 6.93 -37.57
N ILE A 481 30.73 5.78 -36.93
CA ILE A 481 31.91 5.28 -36.20
C ILE A 481 32.26 3.87 -36.67
N PRO A 482 33.51 3.39 -36.45
CA PRO A 482 33.83 1.97 -36.62
C PRO A 482 32.88 1.08 -35.81
N LEU A 483 32.56 -0.12 -36.30
CA LEU A 483 31.76 -1.09 -35.55
C LEU A 483 32.57 -1.69 -34.40
N ASP A 484 32.78 -0.90 -33.35
CA ASP A 484 33.56 -1.24 -32.17
C ASP A 484 32.92 -0.66 -30.89
N MET A 485 32.95 -1.43 -29.81
CA MET A 485 32.25 -1.09 -28.56
C MET A 485 32.94 0.05 -27.82
N GLU A 486 34.28 0.13 -27.85
CA GLU A 486 35.01 1.22 -27.17
C GLU A 486 34.70 2.55 -27.87
N ALA A 487 34.80 2.58 -29.20
CA ALA A 487 34.43 3.74 -30.01
C ALA A 487 32.97 4.17 -29.80
N PHE A 488 32.07 3.20 -29.61
CA PHE A 488 30.67 3.46 -29.32
C PHE A 488 30.44 4.10 -27.95
N ILE A 489 31.08 3.58 -26.89
CA ILE A 489 30.98 4.11 -25.52
C ILE A 489 31.60 5.51 -25.42
N GLU A 490 32.73 5.75 -26.09
CA GLU A 490 33.36 7.08 -26.14
C GLU A 490 32.42 8.13 -26.74
N GLU A 491 31.81 7.83 -27.89
CA GLU A 491 30.89 8.74 -28.57
C GLU A 491 29.56 8.90 -27.81
N LEU A 492 29.07 7.84 -27.15
CA LEU A 492 27.92 7.92 -26.22
C LEU A 492 28.19 8.87 -25.04
N THR A 493 29.40 8.81 -24.49
CA THR A 493 29.82 9.68 -23.38
C THR A 493 29.97 11.11 -23.88
N ALA A 494 30.54 11.32 -25.07
CA ALA A 494 30.68 12.64 -25.68
C ALA A 494 29.32 13.29 -25.98
N ALA A 495 28.37 12.53 -26.55
CA ALA A 495 27.02 13.00 -26.85
C ALA A 495 26.21 13.42 -25.60
N GLN A 496 26.60 12.93 -24.42
CA GLN A 496 25.99 13.26 -23.13
C GLN A 496 26.81 14.28 -22.33
N GLY A 497 28.10 14.42 -22.62
CA GLY A 497 29.09 15.19 -21.86
C GLY A 497 29.10 16.71 -22.09
N ASP A 498 28.48 17.21 -23.16
CA ASP A 498 28.57 18.64 -23.55
C ASP A 498 27.27 19.44 -23.37
N THR A 499 26.67 19.37 -22.18
CA THR A 499 25.63 20.34 -21.74
C THR A 499 25.96 21.06 -20.43
N ALA A 500 27.24 21.13 -20.06
CA ALA A 500 27.70 21.90 -18.91
C ALA A 500 28.16 23.34 -19.23
N SER A 501 28.31 23.73 -20.51
CA SER A 501 28.71 25.10 -20.86
C SER A 501 28.09 25.62 -22.16
N LYS A 502 26.84 26.08 -22.09
CA LYS A 502 26.36 27.22 -22.90
C LYS A 502 24.99 27.70 -22.43
N THR A 503 25.00 28.95 -21.97
CA THR A 503 23.86 29.83 -21.67
C THR A 503 23.10 29.54 -20.37
N GLU A 504 23.58 30.16 -19.28
CA GLU A 504 22.70 30.63 -18.22
C GLU A 504 21.60 31.51 -18.85
N THR A 505 20.44 30.92 -19.09
CA THR A 505 19.18 31.66 -19.03
C THR A 505 18.80 31.75 -17.56
N PRO A 506 18.41 32.93 -17.05
CA PRO A 506 18.18 33.11 -15.62
C PRO A 506 17.08 32.13 -15.17
N LYS A 507 17.46 31.26 -14.23
CA LYS A 507 16.55 30.30 -13.59
C LYS A 507 15.38 31.07 -13.00
N ARG A 508 14.18 30.74 -13.47
CA ARG A 508 12.93 31.03 -12.76
C ARG A 508 12.98 30.28 -11.44
N GLU A 509 13.36 30.97 -10.37
CA GLU A 509 13.20 30.48 -9.01
C GLU A 509 11.71 30.25 -8.75
N ARG A 510 11.31 28.98 -8.64
CA ARG A 510 10.09 28.64 -7.90
C ARG A 510 10.41 28.85 -6.43
N LYS A 511 10.11 30.06 -5.93
CA LYS A 511 10.02 30.31 -4.50
C LYS A 511 9.12 29.26 -3.86
N LYS A 512 9.61 28.68 -2.74
CA LYS A 512 8.77 28.13 -1.68
C LYS A 512 7.56 29.06 -1.50
N LYS A 513 6.36 28.48 -1.36
CA LYS A 513 5.20 29.17 -0.78
C LYS A 513 5.54 29.53 0.67
N GLU A 514 6.25 30.63 0.85
CA GLU A 514 5.88 31.60 1.87
C GLU A 514 4.77 32.46 1.26
N LYS A 515 3.76 32.79 2.07
CA LYS A 515 2.54 33.51 1.68
C LYS A 515 2.87 34.72 0.78
N PRO A 516 2.31 34.82 -0.44
CA PRO A 516 2.25 36.09 -1.14
C PRO A 516 1.12 36.92 -0.51
N GLN A 517 1.46 38.12 -0.03
CA GLN A 517 0.49 39.19 0.15
C GLN A 517 -0.11 39.56 -1.21
N ASP A 518 -1.44 39.57 -1.26
CA ASP A 518 -2.32 40.56 -1.90
C ASP A 518 -1.90 41.13 -3.26
N GLU A 519 -2.15 40.41 -4.37
CA GLU A 519 -2.33 41.05 -5.70
C GLU A 519 -3.38 40.37 -6.63
N GLU A 520 -4.09 39.29 -6.23
CA GLU A 520 -5.00 38.58 -7.16
C GLU A 520 -6.52 38.83 -7.00
N ASN A 521 -6.99 39.57 -5.99
CA ASN A 521 -8.43 39.83 -5.80
C ASN A 521 -8.93 41.05 -6.59
N VAL A 522 -8.64 41.11 -7.89
CA VAL A 522 -9.16 42.17 -8.77
C VAL A 522 -9.79 41.60 -10.03
N ALA A 523 -10.95 42.11 -10.41
CA ALA A 523 -11.73 41.58 -11.53
C ALA A 523 -10.98 41.73 -12.86
N LYS A 524 -10.76 40.62 -13.57
CA LYS A 524 -10.01 40.61 -14.86
C LYS A 524 -10.83 41.13 -16.05
N LYS A 525 -12.16 41.18 -15.90
CA LYS A 525 -13.17 41.67 -16.86
C LYS A 525 -14.31 42.30 -16.05
N ILE A 526 -15.25 42.99 -16.72
CA ILE A 526 -16.49 43.40 -16.04
C ILE A 526 -17.27 42.13 -15.68
N MET A 527 -17.67 42.00 -14.43
CA MET A 527 -18.41 40.85 -13.90
C MET A 527 -19.68 41.34 -13.19
N TYR A 528 -20.74 40.54 -13.28
CA TYR A 528 -22.04 40.83 -12.71
C TYR A 528 -22.34 39.76 -11.67
N PHE A 529 -22.68 40.16 -10.47
CA PHE A 529 -22.93 39.28 -9.34
C PHE A 529 -24.31 39.56 -8.77
N GLN A 530 -25.03 38.50 -8.39
CA GLN A 530 -26.31 38.60 -7.69
C GLN A 530 -26.15 37.99 -6.30
N HIS A 531 -26.61 38.68 -5.25
CA HIS A 531 -26.51 38.18 -3.88
C HIS A 531 -27.43 36.98 -3.67
N GLU A 532 -26.95 35.94 -2.97
CA GLU A 532 -27.76 34.79 -2.60
C GLU A 532 -28.57 35.12 -1.33
N GLY A 533 -29.65 35.90 -1.50
CA GLY A 533 -30.52 36.33 -0.39
C GLY A 533 -31.26 37.66 -0.60
N SER A 534 -30.81 38.49 -1.54
CA SER A 534 -31.57 39.63 -2.06
C SER A 534 -31.58 39.60 -3.60
N GLU A 535 -32.53 40.27 -4.24
CA GLU A 535 -32.55 40.37 -5.70
C GLU A 535 -31.54 41.41 -6.23
N ASP A 536 -30.67 41.96 -5.39
CA ASP A 536 -29.75 43.04 -5.76
C ASP A 536 -28.56 42.55 -6.58
N PHE A 537 -28.16 43.36 -7.56
CA PHE A 537 -26.99 43.10 -8.40
C PHE A 537 -25.83 44.04 -8.09
N VAL A 538 -24.62 43.47 -8.13
CA VAL A 538 -23.35 44.21 -8.01
C VAL A 538 -22.56 44.05 -9.31
N VAL A 539 -22.13 45.17 -9.88
CA VAL A 539 -21.27 45.19 -11.07
C VAL A 539 -19.86 45.58 -10.69
N VAL A 540 -18.91 44.69 -10.96
CA VAL A 540 -17.49 44.91 -10.65
C VAL A 540 -16.75 45.17 -11.96
N LYS A 541 -16.13 46.34 -12.08
CA LYS A 541 -15.39 46.71 -13.29
C LYS A 541 -14.01 46.06 -13.29
N LYS A 542 -13.44 45.94 -14.49
CA LYS A 542 -12.10 45.40 -14.67
C LYS A 542 -11.08 46.21 -13.84
N GLY A 543 -10.40 45.55 -12.91
CA GLY A 543 -9.42 46.14 -12.00
C GLY A 543 -9.97 46.56 -10.64
N GLU A 544 -11.26 46.35 -10.35
CA GLU A 544 -11.87 46.58 -9.03
C GLU A 544 -11.81 45.32 -8.16
N SER A 545 -11.76 45.51 -6.84
CA SER A 545 -11.54 44.43 -5.89
C SER A 545 -12.72 43.44 -5.85
N LEU A 546 -12.40 42.15 -5.70
CA LEU A 546 -13.35 41.05 -5.51
C LEU A 546 -13.47 40.59 -4.05
N ASP A 547 -12.88 41.32 -3.10
CA ASP A 547 -12.84 40.92 -1.68
C ASP A 547 -14.23 40.67 -1.07
N PHE A 548 -15.29 41.30 -1.60
CA PHE A 548 -16.66 41.11 -1.11
C PHE A 548 -17.18 39.67 -1.28
N LEU A 549 -16.60 38.86 -2.19
CA LEU A 549 -16.94 37.45 -2.36
C LEU A 549 -16.45 36.56 -1.20
N GLU A 550 -15.57 37.07 -0.34
CA GLU A 550 -15.08 36.33 0.83
C GLU A 550 -16.04 36.44 2.03
N ASP A 551 -16.85 37.50 2.07
CA ASP A 551 -17.72 37.82 3.21
C ASP A 551 -19.19 37.43 3.00
N ASP A 552 -19.64 37.25 1.75
CA ASP A 552 -21.02 36.88 1.41
C ASP A 552 -21.10 36.03 0.13
N ILE A 553 -22.21 35.29 -0.05
CA ILE A 553 -22.39 34.38 -1.18
C ILE A 553 -23.04 35.15 -2.34
N PHE A 554 -22.31 35.26 -3.45
CA PHE A 554 -22.80 35.86 -4.68
C PHE A 554 -22.56 34.93 -5.88
N ASP A 555 -23.57 34.83 -6.73
CA ASP A 555 -23.50 34.07 -7.98
C ASP A 555 -23.05 34.96 -9.14
N GLU A 556 -22.05 34.54 -9.93
CA GLU A 556 -21.71 35.22 -11.19
C GLU A 556 -22.87 35.03 -12.20
N ARG A 557 -23.46 36.15 -12.63
CA ARG A 557 -24.57 36.22 -13.61
C ARG A 557 -24.10 36.86 -14.92
N THR A 558 -24.92 36.76 -15.96
CA THR A 558 -24.58 37.37 -17.25
C THR A 558 -25.02 38.82 -17.32
N LYS A 559 -24.39 39.60 -18.20
CA LYS A 559 -24.79 40.98 -18.50
C LYS A 559 -26.28 41.10 -18.88
N LYS A 560 -26.81 40.07 -19.55
CA LYS A 560 -28.21 40.01 -19.99
C LYS A 560 -29.18 39.85 -18.81
N ASP A 561 -28.76 39.15 -17.77
CA ASP A 561 -29.56 38.97 -16.55
C ASP A 561 -29.59 40.27 -15.73
N TYR A 562 -28.44 40.97 -15.66
CA TYR A 562 -28.35 42.30 -15.04
C TYR A 562 -29.17 43.36 -15.77
N GLU A 563 -29.14 43.40 -17.10
CA GLU A 563 -29.97 44.32 -17.90
C GLU A 563 -31.47 44.06 -17.72
N LYS A 564 -31.86 42.79 -17.50
CA LYS A 564 -33.24 42.42 -17.19
C LYS A 564 -33.65 42.92 -15.80
N TRP A 565 -32.78 42.75 -14.80
CA TRP A 565 -33.00 43.28 -13.45
C TRP A 565 -33.08 44.82 -13.44
N LEU A 566 -32.21 45.52 -14.18
CA LEU A 566 -32.27 46.98 -14.34
C LEU A 566 -33.62 47.43 -14.91
N ALA A 567 -34.10 46.77 -15.97
CA ALA A 567 -35.39 47.10 -16.58
C ALA A 567 -36.59 46.83 -15.65
N GLU A 568 -36.43 45.93 -14.67
CA GLU A 568 -37.43 45.60 -13.66
C GLU A 568 -37.35 46.52 -12.42
N ASN A 569 -36.22 47.22 -12.19
CA ASN A 569 -35.97 48.05 -10.99
C ASN A 569 -35.74 49.56 -11.29
N GLU A 570 -35.74 50.00 -12.55
CA GLU A 570 -35.56 51.41 -12.95
C GLU A 570 -36.81 52.33 -12.74
N GLU A 571 -37.83 51.91 -11.97
CA GLU A 571 -38.96 52.81 -11.60
C GLU A 571 -38.77 53.55 -10.27
N GLU A 572 -37.72 53.31 -9.48
CA GLU A 572 -37.49 54.06 -8.22
C GLU A 572 -36.01 54.42 -7.97
N SER A 573 -35.51 55.51 -8.57
CA SER A 573 -34.60 56.45 -7.88
C SER A 573 -34.19 57.61 -8.81
N ALA A 574 -34.80 58.78 -8.62
CA ALA A 574 -34.20 60.06 -9.02
C ALA A 574 -33.91 60.83 -7.73
N ASP A 575 -32.66 60.84 -7.31
CA ASP A 575 -31.92 62.06 -6.94
C ASP A 575 -30.60 61.72 -6.21
N ASP A 576 -29.59 62.50 -6.60
CA ASP A 576 -28.31 62.83 -5.96
C ASP A 576 -27.01 62.01 -6.20
N GLU A 577 -26.01 62.81 -6.60
CA GLU A 577 -24.61 62.56 -6.98
C GLU A 577 -23.65 62.54 -5.74
N PRO A 578 -22.34 62.24 -5.89
CA PRO A 578 -21.58 61.44 -4.93
C PRO A 578 -20.75 62.24 -3.91
N GLU A 579 -20.60 61.71 -2.69
CA GLU A 579 -19.59 62.15 -1.70
C GLU A 579 -18.73 61.00 -1.13
N GLU A 580 -17.52 61.39 -0.75
CA GLU A 580 -16.34 60.57 -0.38
C GLU A 580 -16.50 59.66 0.85
N LYS A 581 -15.66 58.61 0.87
CA LYS A 581 -15.46 57.59 1.92
C LYS A 581 -15.46 58.14 3.36
N PRO A 582 -15.90 57.31 4.34
CA PRO A 582 -14.92 56.83 5.32
C PRO A 582 -15.08 55.37 5.83
N LYS A 583 -14.02 54.93 6.53
CA LYS A 583 -13.69 53.59 7.08
C LYS A 583 -14.47 53.21 8.36
N ARG A 584 -14.65 51.88 8.54
CA ARG A 584 -14.87 51.08 9.78
C ARG A 584 -16.15 51.44 10.56
N GLU A 585 -16.92 50.53 11.17
CA GLU A 585 -16.60 49.34 11.96
C GLU A 585 -17.90 48.54 12.19
N ARG A 586 -17.81 47.21 12.26
CA ARG A 586 -18.97 46.29 12.42
C ARG A 586 -19.46 46.29 13.87
N ARG A 587 -20.77 46.49 14.10
CA ARG A 587 -21.45 46.11 15.36
C ARG A 587 -22.67 45.21 15.09
N SER A 588 -22.44 43.92 15.36
CA SER A 588 -23.30 42.96 16.07
C SER A 588 -24.83 42.89 15.84
N ARG A 589 -25.23 41.76 15.22
CA ARG A 589 -26.14 40.68 15.70
C ARG A 589 -27.56 41.02 16.22
N LYS A 590 -28.53 40.37 15.55
CA LYS A 590 -29.67 39.51 16.01
C LYS A 590 -30.96 39.92 15.29
N ALA A 591 -31.48 39.07 14.38
CA ALA A 591 -32.41 37.94 14.63
C ALA A 591 -33.83 38.49 14.82
N LYS A 592 -34.89 37.99 14.18
CA LYS A 592 -35.45 36.63 14.23
C LYS A 592 -36.78 36.65 13.44
N GLU A 593 -37.18 35.51 12.88
CA GLU A 593 -38.57 34.96 12.86
C GLU A 593 -39.68 35.77 12.14
N GLU A 594 -40.66 35.21 11.44
CA GLU A 594 -41.13 33.84 11.19
C GLU A 594 -42.30 33.95 10.18
N SER A 595 -42.53 32.88 9.40
CA SER A 595 -43.88 32.38 9.01
C SER A 595 -44.73 33.29 8.06
N GLU A 596 -45.57 32.83 7.14
CA GLU A 596 -46.38 31.63 6.98
C GLU A 596 -46.67 31.40 5.46
N GLU A 597 -46.84 30.13 5.06
CA GLU A 597 -47.67 29.69 3.90
C GLU A 597 -49.19 29.90 4.23
N PRO A 598 -50.22 29.67 3.37
CA PRO A 598 -50.27 28.77 2.20
C PRO A 598 -51.27 29.11 1.05
N ALA A 599 -51.40 28.13 0.13
CA ALA A 599 -52.58 27.74 -0.69
C ALA A 599 -52.80 28.43 -2.05
N VAL A 600 -52.46 27.79 -3.19
CA VAL A 600 -53.18 26.76 -4.01
C VAL A 600 -54.22 27.34 -4.97
N GLU A 601 -53.97 27.22 -6.28
CA GLU A 601 -55.02 27.10 -7.31
C GLU A 601 -54.53 26.39 -8.59
N GLU A 602 -55.40 25.56 -9.20
CA GLU A 602 -55.12 24.54 -10.20
C GLU A 602 -55.58 24.93 -11.63
N LYS A 603 -54.69 24.71 -12.64
CA LYS A 603 -54.92 24.22 -14.04
C LYS A 603 -55.73 25.10 -15.04
N PRO A 604 -55.45 25.09 -16.38
CA PRO A 604 -55.39 23.84 -17.17
C PRO A 604 -54.54 23.75 -18.48
N LYS A 605 -54.10 22.49 -18.74
CA LYS A 605 -54.17 21.65 -19.97
C LYS A 605 -53.39 21.93 -21.27
N ARG A 606 -52.61 20.88 -21.62
CA ARG A 606 -52.49 20.11 -22.90
C ARG A 606 -51.57 20.70 -24.00
N GLN A 607 -50.81 19.92 -24.80
CA GLN A 607 -50.85 18.50 -25.13
C GLN A 607 -49.55 18.04 -25.83
N ARG A 608 -49.02 16.86 -25.48
CA ARG A 608 -48.05 16.08 -26.28
C ARG A 608 -48.84 15.00 -27.02
N ARG A 609 -48.68 14.86 -28.34
CA ARG A 609 -49.28 13.76 -29.12
C ARG A 609 -48.31 12.57 -29.19
N GLN A 610 -48.84 11.41 -28.80
CA GLN A 610 -48.43 10.05 -29.16
C GLN A 610 -49.27 9.57 -30.37
N ARG A 611 -48.88 8.41 -30.96
CA ARG A 611 -49.65 7.12 -31.09
C ARG A 611 -49.31 6.38 -32.42
N LYS A 612 -48.91 5.09 -32.48
CA LYS A 612 -49.48 3.75 -32.08
C LYS A 612 -49.85 2.97 -33.38
N PRO A 613 -50.41 1.73 -33.36
CA PRO A 613 -50.10 0.46 -32.66
C PRO A 613 -50.24 -0.76 -33.64
N VAL A 614 -50.28 -2.03 -33.17
CA VAL A 614 -51.42 -2.98 -33.26
C VAL A 614 -51.19 -4.16 -32.27
N GLU A 615 -52.28 -4.59 -31.62
CA GLU A 615 -52.46 -5.69 -30.64
C GLU A 615 -52.83 -7.02 -31.34
N ASP A 616 -52.71 -8.20 -30.72
CA ASP A 616 -53.89 -8.93 -30.17
C ASP A 616 -53.63 -10.38 -29.61
N ASN A 617 -54.28 -10.63 -28.47
CA ASN A 617 -54.95 -11.83 -27.90
C ASN A 617 -54.31 -13.23 -27.66
N THR A 618 -54.59 -13.74 -26.45
CA THR A 618 -54.28 -15.01 -25.70
C THR A 618 -55.35 -16.13 -26.01
N PRO A 619 -55.42 -17.38 -25.44
CA PRO A 619 -54.61 -18.21 -24.50
C PRO A 619 -54.57 -19.77 -24.85
N PRO A 620 -54.62 -20.82 -23.94
CA PRO A 620 -53.67 -21.96 -23.91
C PRO A 620 -54.26 -23.40 -24.17
N GLY A 621 -53.41 -24.44 -24.32
CA GLY A 621 -53.78 -25.85 -24.04
C GLY A 621 -53.33 -26.96 -25.03
N GLU A 622 -52.67 -27.98 -24.48
CA GLU A 622 -52.56 -29.44 -24.79
C GLU A 622 -52.67 -30.01 -26.23
N ALA A 623 -51.67 -30.80 -26.66
CA ALA A 623 -51.73 -32.28 -26.78
C ALA A 623 -50.67 -32.89 -27.75
N ASP A 624 -50.11 -34.02 -27.29
CA ASP A 624 -49.56 -35.19 -28.02
C ASP A 624 -48.28 -35.15 -28.88
N GLY A 625 -47.33 -36.03 -28.50
CA GLY A 625 -46.88 -37.07 -29.43
C GLY A 625 -45.38 -37.30 -29.66
N ASN A 626 -44.82 -38.23 -28.90
CA ASN A 626 -43.74 -39.20 -29.25
C ASN A 626 -42.25 -38.80 -29.36
N ALA A 627 -41.48 -39.38 -28.42
CA ALA A 627 -40.30 -40.26 -28.56
C ALA A 627 -39.05 -39.76 -29.32
N SER A 628 -37.80 -40.05 -28.97
CA SER A 628 -37.12 -40.76 -27.87
C SER A 628 -35.62 -40.67 -28.19
N THR A 629 -34.75 -40.41 -27.21
CA THR A 629 -33.48 -41.15 -26.94
C THR A 629 -32.72 -40.46 -25.82
N GLU A 630 -32.57 -41.18 -24.72
CA GLU A 630 -31.63 -40.94 -23.64
C GLU A 630 -30.18 -41.11 -24.13
N GLU A 631 -29.23 -40.35 -23.58
CA GLU A 631 -27.99 -40.96 -23.05
C GLU A 631 -27.30 -40.03 -22.04
N GLU A 632 -26.74 -40.69 -21.02
CA GLU A 632 -26.45 -40.19 -19.66
C GLU A 632 -25.17 -39.36 -19.50
N ALA A 633 -25.19 -38.52 -18.45
CA ALA A 633 -24.02 -37.83 -17.90
C ALA A 633 -23.10 -38.76 -17.07
N PRO A 634 -21.77 -38.60 -17.08
CA PRO A 634 -20.87 -39.48 -16.34
C PRO A 634 -20.70 -39.07 -14.86
N LYS A 635 -20.85 -40.06 -13.97
CA LYS A 635 -20.64 -39.96 -12.51
C LYS A 635 -19.16 -40.08 -12.10
N ARG A 636 -18.84 -39.35 -11.02
CA ARG A 636 -17.61 -39.36 -10.20
C ARG A 636 -17.07 -40.77 -9.87
N ARG A 637 -15.75 -40.96 -10.00
CA ARG A 637 -14.98 -42.11 -9.49
C ARG A 637 -14.50 -41.88 -8.06
N THR A 638 -14.79 -42.83 -7.18
CA THR A 638 -14.26 -42.96 -5.81
C THR A 638 -12.98 -43.80 -5.76
N ARG A 639 -12.15 -43.45 -4.77
CA ARG A 639 -10.79 -43.92 -4.45
C ARG A 639 -10.82 -45.32 -3.83
N ARG A 640 -10.02 -46.27 -4.34
CA ARG A 640 -9.71 -47.56 -3.69
C ARG A 640 -8.35 -47.48 -2.97
N LYS A 641 -8.34 -47.91 -1.71
CA LYS A 641 -7.14 -48.27 -0.94
C LYS A 641 -6.52 -49.56 -1.53
N ARG A 642 -5.18 -49.61 -1.56
CA ARG A 642 -4.42 -50.86 -1.54
C ARG A 642 -3.41 -50.75 -0.39
N GLY A 643 -3.43 -51.76 0.49
CA GLY A 643 -2.26 -52.10 1.29
C GLY A 643 -1.35 -52.99 0.45
N GLU A 644 -0.08 -52.63 0.41
CA GLU A 644 1.11 -53.40 0.79
C GLU A 644 2.30 -52.45 0.71
#